data_AF-A0ABD4AEW4-F1
#
_entry.id   AF-A0ABD4AEW4-F1
#
_cell.length_a   1.000
_cell.length_b   1.000
_cell.length_c   1.000
_cell.angle_alpha   90.00
_cell.angle_beta   90.00
_cell.angle_gamma   90.00
#
_symmetry.space_group_name_H-M   'P 1'
#
loop_
_entity.id
_entity.type
_entity.pdbx_description
1 polymer ?
#
loop_
_entity_poly.entity_id
_entity_poly.type
_entity_poly.pdbx_seq_one_letter_code
_entity_poly.pdbx_strand_id
1 'polypeptide(L)'
;MSRLIIVSNRLPMSLEATDDGSYTLRQNVGGLATAIGPYHRAHKDCLWIGWSGIDPEQYSDKELQDIRQAYRESRCIPVFLSKDELNGYYAGFSNNTLWPLFHDFSHEAVFKQQDWDMYRKVNMRFAQVVEPLIRRGDTIWIQDYHLMLLPKMLRERYPDASIGWFLHVPFPSAEIFRSLPWSREILEGVLGANLIGFHTVDFSASFLASLHRLLPEIPVNEDGVVEMPDGHRAAIDAFPIGIDYNLYSRTARSGLARAMRRGIDEACGKSPRHRYRTSVTAEGVAATEASVSDSNWWSHYASEGIPETTLAKQAASSIESRSNKVIVSVDRLDYTKGLPERLKAFGCMLDKYPEWVGHVTYYLLATPSRENVESYQRLKDQVDQLVGEINGRYSLLAWTPIHYITRSLSIKPVCGIYTAGDVALVTPLRDGMNLVAKEYLACHDGRDGALVLSDMCGAADELTDAFIVNPYDIDMVCEALHNALEISPEESRQRNIRMQARLKVRTASNWCTSFLETLKQVSTPGMTDKRFRMDHHNEIVRQWDKAKRRLVLCDYDGTLTPLVRKPERAKPTRALCKLLTQVGSNPYVDMILVSGRSHEIMEDWFSQLPVGLIAEHGAWSKNCPGQQKDVWERAKGLPDSQTWQKVIKPIMDVSTERVPGSFVESKSDAVAWHYRMSDAGVADAERQDLLQRLRRVVVGLGLMIMENSKVVEVTPVATSKGQAVLPLVSSGDYDFMMALGDDDTDETMFAVMPDSGWTFKVGPGQTKARLRVEDPVAVNLLMADLAAGVAQVPSDNDGSSPARFADDHTIIDDAG
;
A
#
# COMPACT_ATOMS: atom_id res chain seq x y z
N MET A 1 -5.04 -25.41 2.23
CA MET A 1 -4.93 -24.22 1.34
C MET A 1 -4.65 -24.74 -0.06
N SER A 2 -5.15 -24.07 -1.10
CA SER A 2 -4.76 -24.36 -2.49
C SER A 2 -3.29 -24.04 -2.70
N ARG A 3 -2.62 -24.82 -3.55
CA ARG A 3 -1.22 -24.57 -3.92
C ARG A 3 -1.14 -23.37 -4.86
N LEU A 4 -0.15 -22.51 -4.67
CA LEU A 4 0.06 -21.30 -5.47
C LEU A 4 1.19 -21.50 -6.50
N ILE A 5 0.95 -21.14 -7.75
CA ILE A 5 1.94 -21.13 -8.82
C ILE A 5 2.13 -19.68 -9.27
N ILE A 6 3.25 -19.07 -8.91
CA ILE A 6 3.64 -17.73 -9.37
C ILE A 6 4.38 -17.89 -10.69
N VAL A 7 4.01 -17.09 -11.70
CA VAL A 7 4.70 -17.06 -13.00
C VAL A 7 5.13 -15.64 -13.31
N SER A 8 6.43 -15.39 -13.42
CA SER A 8 6.96 -14.06 -13.78
C SER A 8 8.05 -14.18 -14.83
N ASN A 9 8.33 -13.08 -15.54
CA ASN A 9 9.38 -13.09 -16.56
C ASN A 9 10.72 -13.59 -16.02
N ARG A 10 11.19 -13.09 -14.87
CA ARG A 10 12.44 -13.53 -14.22
C ARG A 10 12.18 -14.27 -12.92
N LEU A 11 13.05 -15.23 -12.57
CA LEU A 11 13.08 -15.85 -11.24
C LEU A 11 13.64 -14.89 -10.17
N PRO A 12 13.29 -15.11 -8.89
CA PRO A 12 13.79 -14.30 -7.77
C PRO A 12 15.25 -14.63 -7.40
N MET A 13 15.90 -15.54 -8.14
CA MET A 13 17.27 -15.97 -7.92
C MET A 13 18.00 -16.06 -9.26
N SER A 14 19.31 -15.85 -9.22
CA SER A 14 20.22 -16.06 -10.34
C SER A 14 21.22 -17.16 -9.99
N LEU A 15 21.71 -17.83 -11.03
CA LEU A 15 22.74 -18.86 -10.91
C LEU A 15 24.11 -18.21 -10.66
N GLU A 16 24.84 -18.71 -9.68
CA GLU A 16 26.27 -18.43 -9.47
C GLU A 16 27.03 -19.76 -9.55
N ALA A 17 27.99 -19.85 -10.47
CA ALA A 17 28.91 -20.98 -10.54
C ALA A 17 29.91 -20.88 -9.38
N THR A 18 30.17 -22.01 -8.72
CA THR A 18 31.17 -22.10 -7.64
C THR A 18 32.49 -22.65 -8.16
N ASP A 19 33.57 -22.41 -7.41
CA ASP A 19 34.93 -22.82 -7.78
C ASP A 19 35.09 -24.35 -7.92
N ASP A 20 34.19 -25.14 -7.32
CA ASP A 20 34.15 -26.61 -7.41
C ASP A 20 33.36 -27.13 -8.64
N GLY A 21 32.88 -26.23 -9.51
CA GLY A 21 32.09 -26.58 -10.69
C GLY A 21 30.63 -26.90 -10.40
N SER A 22 30.15 -26.72 -9.16
CA SER A 22 28.74 -26.81 -8.82
C SER A 22 28.00 -25.47 -9.02
N TYR A 23 26.69 -25.48 -8.81
CA TYR A 23 25.84 -24.32 -9.04
C TYR A 23 25.12 -23.94 -7.76
N THR A 24 25.25 -22.67 -7.36
CA THR A 24 24.52 -22.08 -6.25
C THR A 24 23.56 -21.01 -6.73
N LEU A 25 22.56 -20.69 -5.91
CA LEU A 25 21.56 -19.67 -6.23
C LEU A 25 21.72 -18.47 -5.32
N ARG A 26 21.86 -17.30 -5.94
CA ARG A 26 21.86 -16.02 -5.24
C ARG A 26 20.54 -15.31 -5.45
N GLN A 27 19.99 -14.75 -4.38
CA GLN A 27 18.75 -13.98 -4.45
C GLN A 27 18.95 -12.68 -5.24
N ASN A 28 18.04 -12.42 -6.17
CA ASN A 28 17.98 -11.18 -6.94
C ASN A 28 17.44 -10.03 -6.09
N VAL A 29 18.00 -8.85 -6.28
CA VAL A 29 17.53 -7.59 -5.68
C VAL A 29 16.73 -6.85 -6.75
N GLY A 30 15.42 -6.73 -6.58
CA GLY A 30 14.52 -6.05 -7.52
C GLY A 30 13.08 -6.00 -7.00
N GLY A 31 12.28 -5.02 -7.45
CA GLY A 31 10.96 -4.70 -6.86
C GLY A 31 10.03 -5.90 -6.70
N LEU A 32 9.83 -6.69 -7.77
CA LEU A 32 8.97 -7.88 -7.74
C LEU A 32 9.50 -8.99 -6.81
N ALA A 33 10.80 -9.29 -6.88
CA ALA A 33 11.44 -10.31 -6.06
C ALA A 33 11.44 -9.93 -4.56
N THR A 34 11.56 -8.64 -4.26
CA THR A 34 11.47 -8.11 -2.89
C THR A 34 10.03 -8.14 -2.38
N ALA A 35 9.03 -7.88 -3.23
CA ALA A 35 7.63 -7.87 -2.83
C ALA A 35 7.04 -9.27 -2.62
N ILE A 36 7.21 -10.18 -3.59
CA ILE A 36 6.62 -11.54 -3.55
C ILE A 36 7.54 -12.54 -2.83
N GLY A 37 8.86 -12.30 -2.80
CA GLY A 37 9.86 -13.17 -2.17
C GLY A 37 9.55 -13.60 -0.74
N PRO A 38 9.19 -12.66 0.17
CA PRO A 38 8.78 -13.01 1.53
C PRO A 38 7.59 -13.96 1.58
N TYR A 39 6.57 -13.72 0.74
CA TYR A 39 5.37 -14.57 0.66
C TYR A 39 5.72 -16.00 0.20
N HIS A 40 6.52 -16.13 -0.87
CA HIS A 40 7.00 -17.41 -1.40
C HIS A 40 7.86 -18.20 -0.38
N ARG A 41 8.64 -17.51 0.46
CA ARG A 41 9.42 -18.16 1.52
C ARG A 41 8.53 -18.63 2.68
N ALA A 42 7.51 -17.84 3.04
CA ALA A 42 6.60 -18.17 4.12
C ALA A 42 5.66 -19.34 3.78
N HIS A 43 5.29 -19.49 2.50
CA HIS A 43 4.33 -20.51 2.05
C HIS A 43 5.04 -21.67 1.34
N LYS A 44 5.11 -22.84 2.00
CA LYS A 44 5.81 -24.04 1.49
C LYS A 44 5.17 -24.64 0.25
N ASP A 45 3.86 -24.45 0.07
CA ASP A 45 3.09 -24.92 -1.10
C ASP A 45 3.05 -23.87 -2.22
N CYS A 46 4.12 -23.08 -2.36
CA CYS A 46 4.26 -22.06 -3.40
C CYS A 46 5.37 -22.47 -4.37
N LEU A 47 5.07 -22.49 -5.66
CA LEU A 47 6.04 -22.66 -6.75
C LEU A 47 6.26 -21.32 -7.45
N TRP A 48 7.49 -21.07 -7.91
CA TRP A 48 7.81 -19.88 -8.70
C TRP A 48 8.46 -20.27 -10.02
N ILE A 49 7.81 -19.90 -11.13
CA ILE A 49 8.25 -20.19 -12.49
C ILE A 49 8.74 -18.88 -13.14
N GLY A 50 9.88 -18.93 -13.83
CA GLY A 50 10.41 -17.77 -14.54
C GLY A 50 11.69 -18.05 -15.32
N TRP A 51 12.13 -17.09 -16.13
CA TRP A 51 13.42 -17.18 -16.82
C TRP A 51 14.58 -17.18 -15.82
N SER A 52 15.51 -18.10 -16.02
CA SER A 52 16.68 -18.34 -15.17
C SER A 52 17.84 -17.37 -15.37
N GLY A 53 17.80 -16.52 -16.41
CA GLY A 53 18.95 -15.73 -16.81
C GLY A 53 19.90 -16.46 -17.78
N ILE A 54 19.64 -17.73 -18.07
CA ILE A 54 20.59 -18.62 -18.74
C ILE A 54 20.13 -18.91 -20.17
N ASP A 55 21.10 -18.87 -21.09
CA ASP A 55 20.98 -19.34 -22.46
C ASP A 55 21.28 -20.84 -22.51
N PRO A 56 20.30 -21.70 -22.84
CA PRO A 56 20.48 -23.15 -22.79
C PRO A 56 21.53 -23.68 -23.78
N GLU A 57 21.85 -22.92 -24.84
CA GLU A 57 22.85 -23.34 -25.85
C GLU A 57 24.29 -23.33 -25.30
N GLN A 58 24.51 -22.70 -24.14
CA GLN A 58 25.83 -22.61 -23.49
C GLN A 58 26.11 -23.78 -22.54
N TYR A 59 25.15 -24.70 -22.35
CA TYR A 59 25.22 -25.76 -21.35
C TYR A 59 24.86 -27.11 -21.98
N SER A 60 25.49 -28.17 -21.50
CA SER A 60 25.10 -29.54 -21.85
C SER A 60 23.76 -29.93 -21.22
N ASP A 61 23.11 -30.96 -21.76
CA ASP A 61 21.85 -31.48 -21.20
C ASP A 61 21.98 -31.90 -19.73
N LYS A 62 23.15 -32.43 -19.34
CA LYS A 62 23.44 -32.81 -17.95
C LYS A 62 23.49 -31.59 -17.05
N GLU A 63 24.22 -30.55 -17.44
CA GLU A 63 24.31 -29.30 -16.67
C GLU A 63 22.94 -28.63 -16.54
N LEU A 64 22.13 -28.64 -17.61
CA LEU A 64 20.76 -28.13 -17.54
C LEU A 64 19.86 -28.96 -16.60
N GLN A 65 20.12 -30.25 -16.42
CA GLN A 65 19.42 -31.06 -15.40
C GLN A 65 19.87 -30.69 -13.99
N ASP A 66 21.17 -30.51 -13.77
CA ASP A 66 21.74 -30.11 -12.48
C ASP A 66 21.24 -28.71 -12.07
N ILE A 67 21.21 -27.76 -13.01
CA ILE A 67 20.65 -26.42 -12.81
C ILE A 67 19.16 -26.50 -12.46
N ARG A 68 18.37 -27.31 -13.17
CA ARG A 68 16.95 -27.51 -12.83
C ARG A 68 16.78 -28.05 -11.42
N GLN A 69 17.66 -28.96 -10.99
CA GLN A 69 17.60 -29.53 -9.65
C GLN A 69 17.92 -28.47 -8.58
N ALA A 70 18.95 -27.65 -8.78
CA ALA A 70 19.29 -26.55 -7.87
C ALA A 70 18.12 -25.56 -7.68
N TYR A 71 17.43 -25.18 -8.77
CA TYR A 71 16.24 -24.32 -8.67
C TYR A 71 15.07 -24.99 -7.93
N ARG A 72 14.86 -26.29 -8.12
CA ARG A 72 13.78 -27.04 -7.46
C ARG A 72 13.95 -27.11 -5.94
N GLU A 73 15.18 -27.16 -5.43
CA GLU A 73 15.45 -27.12 -3.98
C GLU A 73 14.90 -25.84 -3.34
N SER A 74 14.87 -24.75 -4.11
CA SER A 74 14.28 -23.48 -3.72
C SER A 74 12.84 -23.28 -4.23
N ARG A 75 12.16 -24.35 -4.63
CA ARG A 75 10.79 -24.36 -5.19
C ARG A 75 10.61 -23.48 -6.44
N CYS A 76 11.71 -23.23 -7.14
CA CYS A 76 11.73 -22.49 -8.38
C CYS A 76 11.83 -23.43 -9.58
N ILE A 77 11.23 -23.05 -10.70
CA ILE A 77 11.22 -23.84 -11.92
C ILE A 77 11.70 -22.94 -13.07
N PRO A 78 12.89 -23.23 -13.63
CA PRO A 78 13.50 -22.36 -14.63
C PRO A 78 12.87 -22.56 -16.00
N VAL A 79 12.59 -21.44 -16.67
CA VAL A 79 12.38 -21.35 -18.11
C VAL A 79 13.72 -20.94 -18.73
N PHE A 80 14.17 -21.68 -19.74
CA PHE A 80 15.38 -21.38 -20.49
C PHE A 80 15.01 -20.75 -21.83
N LEU A 81 15.67 -19.63 -22.15
CA LEU A 81 15.44 -18.85 -23.35
C LEU A 81 16.75 -18.69 -24.11
N SER A 82 16.73 -18.91 -25.43
CA SER A 82 17.93 -18.69 -26.26
C SER A 82 18.23 -17.20 -26.43
N LYS A 83 19.43 -16.87 -26.93
CA LYS A 83 19.78 -15.46 -27.27
C LYS A 83 18.79 -14.82 -28.23
N ASP A 84 18.36 -15.55 -29.26
CA ASP A 84 17.40 -15.03 -30.24
C ASP A 84 16.03 -14.76 -29.60
N GLU A 85 15.59 -15.64 -28.69
CA GLU A 85 14.36 -15.42 -27.91
C GLU A 85 14.49 -14.20 -27.01
N LEU A 86 15.62 -14.02 -26.33
CA LEU A 86 15.86 -12.83 -25.51
C LEU A 86 15.89 -11.54 -26.35
N ASN A 87 16.46 -11.59 -27.55
CA ASN A 87 16.50 -10.45 -28.46
C ASN A 87 15.10 -10.07 -28.96
N GLY A 88 14.31 -11.02 -29.47
CA GLY A 88 12.99 -10.71 -30.03
C GLY A 88 11.88 -10.49 -28.99
N TYR A 89 11.86 -11.27 -27.90
CA TYR A 89 10.81 -11.16 -26.87
C TYR A 89 11.15 -10.14 -25.79
N TYR A 90 12.34 -10.20 -25.19
CA TYR A 90 12.67 -9.36 -24.03
C TYR A 90 13.18 -7.99 -24.48
N ALA A 91 14.26 -7.93 -25.28
CA ALA A 91 14.78 -6.66 -25.79
C ALA A 91 13.84 -6.04 -26.83
N GLY A 92 13.29 -6.84 -27.74
CA GLY A 92 12.32 -6.45 -28.77
C GLY A 92 10.95 -6.14 -28.17
N PHE A 93 9.98 -7.05 -28.31
CA PHE A 93 8.57 -6.73 -28.03
C PHE A 93 8.31 -6.17 -26.63
N SER A 94 8.89 -6.78 -25.59
CA SER A 94 8.65 -6.35 -24.22
C SER A 94 9.22 -4.94 -23.95
N ASN A 95 10.48 -4.69 -24.30
CA ASN A 95 11.18 -3.47 -23.88
C ASN A 95 11.29 -2.38 -24.96
N ASN A 96 11.17 -2.70 -26.24
CA ASN A 96 11.10 -1.75 -27.34
C ASN A 96 9.67 -1.46 -27.81
N THR A 97 8.68 -2.31 -27.50
CA THR A 97 7.27 -2.06 -27.89
C THR A 97 6.39 -1.75 -26.68
N LEU A 98 6.21 -2.72 -25.77
CA LEU A 98 5.26 -2.57 -24.65
C LEU A 98 5.73 -1.57 -23.61
N TRP A 99 7.00 -1.63 -23.18
CA TRP A 99 7.54 -0.73 -22.16
C TRP A 99 7.38 0.76 -22.53
N PRO A 100 7.89 1.26 -23.68
CA PRO A 100 7.71 2.66 -24.05
C PRO A 100 6.22 3.02 -24.18
N LEU A 101 5.42 2.16 -24.81
CA LEU A 101 4.00 2.43 -25.02
C LEU A 101 3.22 2.55 -23.70
N PHE A 102 3.49 1.66 -22.74
CA PHE A 102 2.80 1.64 -21.45
C PHE A 102 3.22 2.78 -20.53
N HIS A 103 4.36 3.42 -20.80
CA HIS A 103 4.82 4.60 -20.07
C HIS A 103 4.54 5.90 -20.83
N ASP A 104 3.66 5.87 -21.84
CA ASP A 104 3.26 7.02 -22.67
C ASP A 104 4.38 7.59 -23.58
N PHE A 105 5.48 6.85 -23.79
CA PHE A 105 6.55 7.15 -24.74
C PHE A 105 6.30 6.51 -26.10
N SER A 106 5.13 6.73 -26.69
CA SER A 106 4.72 6.10 -27.97
C SER A 106 5.70 6.36 -29.14
N HIS A 107 6.45 7.46 -29.09
CA HIS A 107 7.49 7.80 -30.06
C HIS A 107 8.75 6.91 -29.97
N GLU A 108 9.01 6.28 -28.82
CA GLU A 108 10.10 5.31 -28.63
C GLU A 108 9.63 3.87 -28.92
N ALA A 109 8.33 3.65 -29.16
CA ALA A 109 7.78 2.32 -29.41
C ALA A 109 8.07 1.85 -30.85
N VAL A 110 8.66 0.66 -30.96
CA VAL A 110 9.01 0.02 -32.24
C VAL A 110 8.08 -1.16 -32.49
N PHE A 111 7.39 -1.15 -33.64
CA PHE A 111 6.45 -2.22 -34.02
C PHE A 111 7.06 -3.14 -35.08
N LYS A 112 7.46 -4.35 -34.69
CA LYS A 112 8.03 -5.38 -35.60
C LYS A 112 7.26 -6.69 -35.47
N GLN A 113 6.80 -7.22 -36.60
CA GLN A 113 6.08 -8.51 -36.64
C GLN A 113 6.94 -9.67 -36.10
N GLN A 114 8.25 -9.67 -36.39
CA GLN A 114 9.17 -10.70 -35.90
C GLN A 114 9.28 -10.72 -34.37
N ASP A 115 9.29 -9.54 -33.73
CA ASP A 115 9.34 -9.41 -32.27
C ASP A 115 8.02 -9.89 -31.65
N TRP A 116 6.88 -9.59 -32.28
CA TRP A 116 5.58 -10.12 -31.87
C TRP A 116 5.48 -11.65 -31.97
N ASP A 117 5.93 -12.22 -33.08
CA ASP A 117 5.94 -13.67 -33.27
C ASP A 117 6.83 -14.35 -32.21
N MET A 118 7.97 -13.73 -31.88
CA MET A 118 8.82 -14.18 -30.78
C MET A 118 8.12 -14.05 -29.42
N TYR A 119 7.38 -12.96 -29.19
CA TYR A 119 6.64 -12.75 -27.94
C TYR A 119 5.56 -13.82 -27.72
N ARG A 120 4.83 -14.18 -28.78
CA ARG A 120 3.87 -15.30 -28.78
C ARG A 120 4.57 -16.63 -28.51
N LYS A 121 5.69 -16.90 -29.19
CA LYS A 121 6.47 -18.13 -29.03
C LYS A 121 6.95 -18.29 -27.59
N VAL A 122 7.49 -17.24 -26.97
CA VAL A 122 7.97 -17.29 -25.59
C VAL A 122 6.81 -17.45 -24.61
N ASN A 123 5.68 -16.74 -24.77
CA ASN A 123 4.48 -16.96 -23.94
C ASN A 123 3.99 -18.42 -24.01
N MET A 124 4.00 -19.04 -25.20
CA MET A 124 3.70 -20.46 -25.37
C MET A 124 4.70 -21.36 -24.66
N ARG A 125 5.99 -21.01 -24.64
CA ARG A 125 7.01 -21.76 -23.90
C ARG A 125 6.81 -21.68 -22.39
N PHE A 126 6.39 -20.53 -21.87
CA PHE A 126 5.95 -20.41 -20.48
C PHE A 126 4.75 -21.31 -20.20
N ALA A 127 3.73 -21.32 -21.08
CA ALA A 127 2.59 -22.22 -20.96
C ALA A 127 3.03 -23.70 -20.88
N GLN A 128 3.88 -24.15 -21.81
CA GLN A 128 4.42 -25.52 -21.83
C GLN A 128 5.15 -25.94 -20.54
N VAL A 129 5.80 -25.00 -19.84
CA VAL A 129 6.46 -25.28 -18.56
C VAL A 129 5.46 -25.31 -17.39
N VAL A 130 4.43 -24.46 -17.44
CA VAL A 130 3.40 -24.35 -16.39
C VAL A 130 2.41 -25.52 -16.46
N GLU A 131 1.95 -25.89 -17.66
CA GLU A 131 0.92 -26.92 -17.92
C GLU A 131 1.11 -28.23 -17.13
N PRO A 132 2.28 -28.92 -17.18
CA PRO A 132 2.46 -30.21 -16.50
C PRO A 132 2.48 -30.09 -14.97
N LEU A 133 2.53 -28.87 -14.43
CA LEU A 133 2.57 -28.62 -13.00
C LEU A 133 1.18 -28.39 -12.42
N ILE A 134 0.19 -28.00 -13.23
CA ILE A 134 -1.15 -27.64 -12.78
C ILE A 134 -1.88 -28.86 -12.21
N ARG A 135 -2.48 -28.68 -11.04
CA ARG A 135 -3.41 -29.63 -10.41
C ARG A 135 -4.76 -28.95 -10.19
N ARG A 136 -5.82 -29.76 -10.09
CA ARG A 136 -7.16 -29.27 -9.79
C ARG A 136 -7.15 -28.49 -8.46
N GLY A 137 -7.68 -27.27 -8.49
CA GLY A 137 -7.74 -26.38 -7.32
C GLY A 137 -6.48 -25.55 -7.08
N ASP A 138 -5.48 -25.61 -7.95
CA ASP A 138 -4.34 -24.68 -7.90
C ASP A 138 -4.77 -23.25 -8.24
N THR A 139 -4.07 -22.29 -7.65
CA THR A 139 -4.15 -20.88 -8.01
C THR A 139 -2.90 -20.51 -8.81
N ILE A 140 -3.08 -19.91 -9.99
CA ILE A 140 -2.00 -19.47 -10.87
C ILE A 140 -1.98 -17.95 -10.84
N TRP A 141 -0.83 -17.35 -10.54
CA TRP A 141 -0.67 -15.91 -10.45
C TRP A 141 0.45 -15.42 -11.37
N ILE A 142 0.04 -14.87 -12.51
CA ILE A 142 0.89 -14.42 -13.60
C ILE A 142 1.26 -12.95 -13.38
N GLN A 143 2.52 -12.61 -13.63
CA GLN A 143 3.06 -11.28 -13.39
C GLN A 143 3.47 -10.60 -14.69
N ASP A 144 2.97 -9.38 -14.85
CA ASP A 144 3.51 -8.29 -15.64
C ASP A 144 3.32 -8.38 -17.18
N TYR A 145 3.66 -7.27 -17.85
CA TYR A 145 3.47 -7.05 -19.29
C TYR A 145 4.22 -8.05 -20.21
N HIS A 146 5.14 -8.82 -19.66
CA HIS A 146 5.88 -9.84 -20.39
C HIS A 146 5.02 -11.07 -20.73
N LEU A 147 3.99 -11.36 -19.93
CA LEU A 147 3.23 -12.60 -19.98
C LEU A 147 1.73 -12.34 -20.20
N MET A 148 1.38 -11.38 -21.06
CA MET A 148 -0.01 -10.95 -21.27
C MET A 148 -0.85 -11.96 -22.05
N LEU A 149 -0.24 -12.90 -22.77
CA LEU A 149 -0.97 -13.94 -23.53
C LEU A 149 -1.15 -15.23 -22.74
N LEU A 150 -0.34 -15.42 -21.71
CA LEU A 150 -0.32 -16.63 -20.90
C LEU A 150 -1.68 -16.96 -20.23
N PRO A 151 -2.47 -15.99 -19.70
CA PRO A 151 -3.74 -16.32 -19.06
C PRO A 151 -4.71 -17.04 -20.02
N LYS A 152 -4.93 -16.50 -21.22
CA LYS A 152 -5.76 -17.15 -22.27
C LYS A 152 -5.23 -18.52 -22.66
N MET A 153 -3.92 -18.65 -22.90
CA MET A 153 -3.29 -19.93 -23.28
C MET A 153 -3.53 -21.04 -22.23
N LEU A 154 -3.50 -20.69 -20.94
CA LEU A 154 -3.78 -21.64 -19.86
C LEU A 154 -5.28 -21.92 -19.73
N ARG A 155 -6.15 -20.90 -19.84
CA ARG A 155 -7.62 -21.04 -19.76
C ARG A 155 -8.17 -21.99 -20.81
N GLU A 156 -7.68 -21.88 -22.06
CA GLU A 156 -8.12 -22.74 -23.18
C GLU A 156 -7.91 -24.24 -22.90
N ARG A 157 -6.93 -24.58 -22.05
CA ARG A 157 -6.60 -25.97 -21.68
C ARG A 157 -7.13 -26.37 -20.32
N TYR A 158 -7.28 -25.40 -19.41
CA TYR A 158 -7.76 -25.58 -18.06
C TYR A 158 -8.91 -24.59 -17.76
N PRO A 159 -10.13 -24.86 -18.26
CA PRO A 159 -11.27 -23.95 -18.13
C PRO A 159 -11.64 -23.61 -16.68
N ASP A 160 -11.33 -24.51 -15.73
CA ASP A 160 -11.63 -24.35 -14.30
C ASP A 160 -10.46 -23.77 -13.48
N ALA A 161 -9.34 -23.38 -14.10
CA ALA A 161 -8.18 -22.88 -13.37
C ALA A 161 -8.47 -21.51 -12.70
N SER A 162 -8.02 -21.32 -11.46
CA SER A 162 -8.07 -19.99 -10.82
C SER A 162 -6.86 -19.18 -11.27
N ILE A 163 -7.02 -18.26 -12.22
CA ILE A 163 -5.93 -17.51 -12.83
C ILE A 163 -6.03 -16.03 -12.43
N GLY A 164 -4.98 -15.48 -11.83
CA GLY A 164 -4.82 -14.04 -11.64
C GLY A 164 -3.68 -13.51 -12.50
N TRP A 165 -3.83 -12.28 -12.99
CA TRP A 165 -2.78 -11.54 -13.70
C TRP A 165 -2.64 -10.14 -13.09
N PHE A 166 -1.41 -9.67 -12.90
CA PHE A 166 -1.15 -8.36 -12.30
C PHE A 166 -0.12 -7.56 -13.11
N LEU A 167 -0.41 -6.30 -13.45
CA LEU A 167 0.48 -5.40 -14.17
C LEU A 167 1.29 -4.50 -13.22
N HIS A 168 2.63 -4.51 -13.32
CA HIS A 168 3.51 -3.72 -12.43
C HIS A 168 3.93 -2.36 -12.99
N VAL A 169 3.63 -2.13 -14.27
CA VAL A 169 3.85 -0.87 -14.97
C VAL A 169 2.51 -0.13 -15.12
N PRO A 170 2.49 1.14 -15.54
CA PRO A 170 1.24 1.80 -15.88
C PRO A 170 0.49 1.06 -16.99
N PHE A 171 -0.84 1.22 -17.03
CA PHE A 171 -1.60 0.91 -18.23
C PHE A 171 -1.91 2.24 -18.94
N PRO A 172 -1.56 2.39 -20.23
CA PRO A 172 -1.71 3.67 -20.92
C PRO A 172 -3.17 3.96 -21.25
N SER A 173 -3.48 5.21 -21.58
CA SER A 173 -4.82 5.59 -22.03
C SER A 173 -5.25 4.81 -23.29
N ALA A 174 -6.56 4.65 -23.51
CA ALA A 174 -7.08 3.91 -24.65
C ALA A 174 -6.64 4.48 -26.02
N GLU A 175 -6.36 5.79 -26.09
CA GLU A 175 -5.85 6.45 -27.30
C GLU A 175 -4.40 6.10 -27.61
N ILE A 176 -3.57 5.89 -26.58
CA ILE A 176 -2.19 5.41 -26.75
C ILE A 176 -2.20 3.90 -27.00
N PHE A 177 -2.94 3.13 -26.19
CA PHE A 177 -2.97 1.68 -26.29
C PHE A 177 -3.42 1.18 -27.66
N ARG A 178 -4.40 1.83 -28.29
CA ARG A 178 -4.91 1.45 -29.63
C ARG A 178 -3.88 1.58 -30.75
N SER A 179 -2.76 2.27 -30.53
CA SER A 179 -1.69 2.33 -31.53
C SER A 179 -0.92 1.02 -31.65
N LEU A 180 -1.05 0.11 -30.69
CA LEU A 180 -0.45 -1.23 -30.75
C LEU A 180 -1.18 -2.08 -31.79
N PRO A 181 -0.50 -2.59 -32.83
CA PRO A 181 -1.14 -3.39 -33.88
C PRO A 181 -1.84 -4.65 -33.35
N TRP A 182 -1.28 -5.25 -32.29
CA TRP A 182 -1.77 -6.48 -31.65
C TRP A 182 -2.54 -6.20 -30.34
N SER A 183 -3.14 -5.01 -30.24
CA SER A 183 -3.85 -4.56 -29.03
C SER A 183 -5.01 -5.47 -28.64
N ARG A 184 -5.78 -5.95 -29.61
CA ARG A 184 -6.90 -6.88 -29.36
C ARG A 184 -6.40 -8.21 -28.78
N GLU A 185 -5.38 -8.81 -29.39
CA GLU A 185 -4.82 -10.09 -28.94
C GLU A 185 -4.21 -10.00 -27.54
N ILE A 186 -3.60 -8.86 -27.20
CA ILE A 186 -3.10 -8.60 -25.84
C ILE A 186 -4.25 -8.50 -24.83
N LEU A 187 -5.32 -7.76 -25.15
CA LEU A 187 -6.49 -7.65 -24.26
C LEU A 187 -7.17 -9.00 -24.05
N GLU A 188 -7.43 -9.74 -25.14
CA GLU A 188 -7.97 -11.10 -25.08
C GLU A 188 -7.07 -12.05 -24.29
N GLY A 189 -5.75 -11.91 -24.43
CA GLY A 189 -4.76 -12.66 -23.68
C GLY A 189 -4.94 -12.50 -22.17
N VAL A 190 -5.07 -11.26 -21.72
CA VAL A 190 -5.23 -10.90 -20.30
C VAL A 190 -6.62 -11.29 -19.78
N LEU A 191 -7.66 -11.15 -20.61
CA LEU A 191 -9.03 -11.54 -20.28
C LEU A 191 -9.22 -13.04 -20.02
N GLY A 192 -8.22 -13.89 -20.23
CA GLY A 192 -8.26 -15.28 -19.76
C GLY A 192 -8.13 -15.45 -18.23
N ALA A 193 -7.76 -14.37 -17.52
CA ALA A 193 -7.64 -14.35 -16.07
C ALA A 193 -9.00 -14.12 -15.37
N ASN A 194 -9.20 -14.73 -14.20
CA ASN A 194 -10.32 -14.42 -13.32
C ASN A 194 -10.18 -13.08 -12.59
N LEU A 195 -8.95 -12.68 -12.27
CA LEU A 195 -8.65 -11.39 -11.66
C LEU A 195 -7.52 -10.69 -12.41
N ILE A 196 -7.76 -9.45 -12.82
CA ILE A 196 -6.83 -8.56 -13.52
C ILE A 196 -6.55 -7.39 -12.57
N GLY A 197 -5.34 -7.31 -12.05
CA GLY A 197 -4.92 -6.29 -11.10
C GLY A 197 -3.99 -5.24 -11.68
N PHE A 198 -4.18 -4.00 -11.25
CA PHE A 198 -3.34 -2.84 -11.53
C PHE A 198 -2.86 -2.18 -10.24
N HIS A 199 -1.94 -1.22 -10.32
CA HIS A 199 -1.51 -0.46 -9.14
C HIS A 199 -2.52 0.61 -8.68
N THR A 200 -3.16 1.31 -9.62
CA THR A 200 -4.04 2.45 -9.34
C THR A 200 -5.39 2.28 -10.02
N VAL A 201 -6.39 3.02 -9.53
CA VAL A 201 -7.73 3.05 -10.15
C VAL A 201 -7.65 3.57 -11.58
N ASP A 202 -6.82 4.58 -11.83
CA ASP A 202 -6.66 5.18 -13.16
C ASP A 202 -6.17 4.18 -14.21
N PHE A 203 -5.26 3.27 -13.84
CA PHE A 203 -4.80 2.22 -14.76
C PHE A 203 -5.90 1.20 -15.03
N SER A 204 -6.69 0.85 -14.01
CA SER A 204 -7.84 -0.05 -14.17
C SER A 204 -8.93 0.58 -15.07
N ALA A 205 -9.21 1.88 -14.89
CA ALA A 205 -10.14 2.64 -15.71
C ALA A 205 -9.66 2.76 -17.16
N SER A 206 -8.36 2.99 -17.36
CA SER A 206 -7.76 3.03 -18.70
C SER A 206 -7.87 1.68 -19.42
N PHE A 207 -7.69 0.57 -18.70
CA PHE A 207 -7.89 -0.78 -19.23
C PHE A 207 -9.34 -1.02 -19.64
N LEU A 208 -10.31 -0.67 -18.77
CA LEU A 208 -11.74 -0.75 -19.07
C LEU A 208 -12.11 0.09 -20.30
N ALA A 209 -11.56 1.31 -20.42
CA ALA A 209 -11.76 2.16 -21.59
C ALA A 209 -11.19 1.53 -22.88
N SER A 210 -10.04 0.86 -22.79
CA SER A 210 -9.47 0.09 -23.91
C SER A 210 -10.35 -1.10 -24.30
N LEU A 211 -10.94 -1.82 -23.33
CA LEU A 211 -11.90 -2.89 -23.61
C LEU A 211 -13.12 -2.37 -24.35
N HIS A 212 -13.80 -1.35 -23.82
CA HIS A 212 -14.98 -0.76 -24.46
C HIS A 212 -14.72 -0.29 -25.89
N ARG A 213 -13.52 0.23 -26.15
CA ARG A 213 -13.15 0.74 -27.47
C ARG A 213 -12.75 -0.36 -28.45
N LEU A 214 -11.95 -1.32 -28.01
CA LEU A 214 -11.29 -2.29 -28.90
C LEU A 214 -11.99 -3.64 -28.96
N LEU A 215 -12.78 -3.99 -27.95
CA LEU A 215 -13.57 -5.22 -27.84
C LEU A 215 -15.03 -4.88 -27.46
N PRO A 216 -15.75 -4.04 -28.25
CA PRO A 216 -17.12 -3.62 -27.94
C PRO A 216 -18.12 -4.78 -27.87
N GLU A 217 -17.77 -5.93 -28.45
CA GLU A 217 -18.56 -7.16 -28.38
C GLU A 217 -18.52 -7.85 -27.01
N ILE A 218 -17.58 -7.50 -26.13
CA ILE A 218 -17.45 -8.10 -24.80
C ILE A 218 -18.12 -7.17 -23.77
N PRO A 219 -19.23 -7.59 -23.13
CA PRO A 219 -19.93 -6.76 -22.16
C PRO A 219 -19.11 -6.63 -20.87
N VAL A 220 -19.08 -5.40 -20.36
CA VAL A 220 -18.50 -5.05 -19.06
C VAL A 220 -19.62 -4.51 -18.20
N ASN A 221 -19.81 -5.07 -17.00
CA ASN A 221 -20.83 -4.57 -16.07
C ASN A 221 -20.34 -3.32 -15.32
N GLU A 222 -21.24 -2.67 -14.56
CA GLU A 222 -20.92 -1.47 -13.77
C GLU A 222 -19.82 -1.70 -12.73
N ASP A 223 -19.69 -2.95 -12.24
CA ASP A 223 -18.66 -3.37 -11.28
C ASP A 223 -17.33 -3.73 -11.96
N GLY A 224 -17.11 -3.41 -13.25
CA GLY A 224 -15.85 -3.73 -13.95
C GLY A 224 -15.55 -5.23 -14.03
N VAL A 225 -16.58 -6.06 -14.04
CA VAL A 225 -16.52 -7.50 -14.29
C VAL A 225 -16.94 -7.77 -15.73
N VAL A 226 -16.11 -8.54 -16.41
CA VAL A 226 -16.29 -8.95 -17.80
C VAL A 226 -16.80 -10.38 -17.81
N GLU A 227 -17.95 -10.62 -18.44
CA GLU A 227 -18.46 -11.97 -18.67
C GLU A 227 -17.93 -12.52 -19.99
N MET A 228 -17.12 -13.57 -19.91
CA MET A 228 -16.46 -14.15 -21.07
C MET A 228 -17.34 -15.20 -21.75
N PRO A 229 -17.24 -15.41 -23.08
CA PRO A 229 -18.10 -16.35 -23.81
C PRO A 229 -18.02 -17.82 -23.36
N ASP A 230 -16.91 -18.21 -22.72
CA ASP A 230 -16.70 -19.55 -22.15
C ASP A 230 -17.32 -19.70 -20.74
N GLY A 231 -17.98 -18.66 -20.23
CA GLY A 231 -18.70 -18.64 -18.97
C GLY A 231 -17.88 -18.21 -17.76
N HIS A 232 -16.56 -17.96 -17.90
CA HIS A 232 -15.78 -17.41 -16.80
C HIS A 232 -15.96 -15.89 -16.67
N ARG A 233 -15.70 -15.37 -15.48
CA ARG A 233 -15.73 -13.93 -15.19
C ARG A 233 -14.31 -13.42 -15.00
N ALA A 234 -14.00 -12.29 -15.63
CA ALA A 234 -12.75 -11.56 -15.45
C ALA A 234 -13.04 -10.27 -14.67
N ALA A 235 -12.68 -10.27 -13.39
CA ALA A 235 -12.80 -9.13 -12.50
C ALA A 235 -11.58 -8.21 -12.65
N ILE A 236 -11.79 -6.90 -12.76
CA ILE A 236 -10.74 -5.89 -12.85
C ILE A 236 -10.67 -5.11 -11.53
N ASP A 237 -9.46 -4.80 -11.05
CA ASP A 237 -9.30 -4.02 -9.81
C ASP A 237 -7.90 -3.37 -9.63
N ALA A 238 -7.77 -2.54 -8.60
CA ALA A 238 -6.52 -1.89 -8.21
C ALA A 238 -5.98 -2.37 -6.85
N PHE A 239 -4.71 -2.78 -6.83
CA PHE A 239 -3.97 -3.20 -5.64
C PHE A 239 -2.59 -2.50 -5.61
N PRO A 240 -2.44 -1.40 -4.86
CA PRO A 240 -1.16 -0.70 -4.77
C PRO A 240 -0.12 -1.57 -4.06
N ILE A 241 1.01 -1.80 -4.72
CA ILE A 241 2.06 -2.66 -4.18
C ILE A 241 2.83 -1.94 -3.06
N GLY A 242 3.01 -2.63 -1.93
CA GLY A 242 3.78 -2.14 -0.80
C GLY A 242 5.26 -2.57 -0.82
N ILE A 243 5.95 -2.28 0.28
CA ILE A 243 7.31 -2.78 0.57
C ILE A 243 7.32 -3.61 1.85
N ASP A 244 8.42 -4.34 2.12
CA ASP A 244 8.71 -4.84 3.47
C ASP A 244 9.25 -3.69 4.34
N TYR A 245 8.34 -2.90 4.90
CA TYR A 245 8.67 -1.71 5.69
C TYR A 245 9.69 -2.01 6.81
N ASN A 246 9.50 -3.14 7.50
CA ASN A 246 10.34 -3.53 8.63
C ASN A 246 11.74 -3.99 8.20
N LEU A 247 11.90 -4.54 6.99
CA LEU A 247 13.21 -4.83 6.42
C LEU A 247 14.02 -3.54 6.23
N TYR A 248 13.47 -2.52 5.58
CA TYR A 248 14.18 -1.26 5.33
C TYR A 248 14.44 -0.48 6.63
N SER A 249 13.43 -0.35 7.50
CA SER A 249 13.58 0.33 8.81
C SER A 249 14.65 -0.33 9.69
N ARG A 250 14.74 -1.67 9.71
CA ARG A 250 15.82 -2.38 10.43
C ARG A 250 17.17 -2.27 9.74
N THR A 251 17.20 -2.37 8.40
CA THR A 251 18.44 -2.32 7.62
C THR A 251 19.11 -0.95 7.71
N ALA A 252 18.31 0.13 7.74
CA ALA A 252 18.79 1.50 7.97
C ALA A 252 19.52 1.68 9.31
N ARG A 253 19.20 0.84 10.32
CA ARG A 253 19.84 0.84 11.65
C ARG A 253 21.07 -0.08 11.73
N SER A 254 21.38 -0.83 10.66
CA SER A 254 22.51 -1.75 10.62
C SER A 254 23.86 -1.03 10.73
N GLY A 255 24.91 -1.73 11.18
CA GLY A 255 26.25 -1.15 11.32
C GLY A 255 26.80 -0.59 10.01
N LEU A 256 26.63 -1.31 8.90
CA LEU A 256 27.07 -0.88 7.57
C LEU A 256 26.30 0.34 7.06
N ALA A 257 24.97 0.36 7.18
CA ALA A 257 24.17 1.51 6.77
C ALA A 257 24.53 2.77 7.58
N ARG A 258 24.74 2.64 8.89
CA ARG A 258 25.21 3.74 9.75
C ARG A 258 26.63 4.21 9.39
N ALA A 259 27.53 3.31 9.04
CA ALA A 259 28.88 3.67 8.59
C ALA A 259 28.83 4.42 7.25
N MET A 260 28.02 3.95 6.31
CA MET A 260 27.84 4.60 5.01
C MET A 260 27.22 5.98 5.15
N ARG A 261 26.18 6.13 5.99
CA ARG A 261 25.63 7.44 6.34
C ARG A 261 26.70 8.38 6.89
N ARG A 262 27.46 7.94 7.90
CA ARG A 262 28.53 8.78 8.49
C ARG A 262 29.56 9.19 7.44
N GLY A 263 29.92 8.30 6.52
CA GLY A 263 30.83 8.63 5.43
C GLY A 263 30.29 9.72 4.51
N ILE A 264 29.00 9.66 4.17
CA ILE A 264 28.32 10.70 3.37
C ILE A 264 28.22 12.00 4.16
N ASP A 265 27.77 11.95 5.42
CA ASP A 265 27.66 13.12 6.30
C ASP A 265 29.02 13.82 6.49
N GLU A 266 30.11 13.05 6.59
CA GLU A 266 31.48 13.57 6.67
C GLU A 266 31.96 14.18 5.35
N ALA A 267 31.70 13.53 4.21
CA ALA A 267 32.08 14.02 2.89
C ALA A 267 31.36 15.33 2.53
N CYS A 268 30.09 15.45 2.92
CA CYS A 268 29.27 16.63 2.71
C CYS A 268 29.44 17.70 3.79
N GLY A 269 30.31 17.52 4.80
CA GLY A 269 30.55 18.52 5.83
C GLY A 269 29.38 18.77 6.80
N LYS A 270 28.44 17.83 6.96
CA LYS A 270 27.32 17.94 7.92
C LYS A 270 27.75 17.89 9.39
N SER A 271 28.89 17.27 9.66
CA SER A 271 29.52 17.23 10.98
C SER A 271 30.82 18.04 10.96
N PRO A 272 31.20 18.68 12.08
CA PRO A 272 32.26 19.68 12.08
C PRO A 272 33.63 19.04 11.83
N ARG A 273 34.05 19.04 10.56
CA ARG A 273 35.46 18.96 10.19
C ARG A 273 35.87 20.30 9.63
N HIS A 274 36.82 20.92 10.31
CA HIS A 274 37.41 22.21 9.95
C HIS A 274 37.76 22.27 8.45
N ARG A 275 38.26 21.16 7.87
CA ARG A 275 38.80 21.10 6.50
C ARG A 275 37.83 21.49 5.37
N TYR A 276 36.57 21.05 5.37
CA TYR A 276 35.60 21.42 4.31
C TYR A 276 35.34 22.93 4.34
N ARG A 277 35.01 23.43 5.53
CA ARG A 277 34.81 24.86 5.80
C ARG A 277 36.05 25.68 5.47
N THR A 278 37.23 25.27 5.95
CA THR A 278 38.50 25.97 5.69
C THR A 278 38.79 26.07 4.19
N SER A 279 38.53 25.02 3.42
CA SER A 279 38.78 25.04 1.98
C SER A 279 37.83 25.98 1.24
N VAL A 280 36.52 25.92 1.51
CA VAL A 280 35.53 26.81 0.88
C VAL A 280 35.79 28.27 1.28
N THR A 281 36.09 28.54 2.56
CA THR A 281 36.44 29.88 3.01
C THR A 281 37.75 30.37 2.38
N ALA A 282 38.79 29.53 2.30
CA ALA A 282 40.06 29.92 1.68
C ALA A 282 39.89 30.26 0.19
N GLU A 283 39.09 29.49 -0.54
CA GLU A 283 38.76 29.76 -1.94
C GLU A 283 37.98 31.06 -2.11
N GLY A 284 36.99 31.34 -1.24
CA GLY A 284 36.26 32.61 -1.22
C GLY A 284 37.13 33.83 -0.86
N VAL A 285 38.08 33.66 0.07
CA VAL A 285 39.06 34.70 0.42
C VAL A 285 40.00 34.95 -0.76
N ALA A 286 40.56 33.90 -1.37
CA ALA A 286 41.42 34.02 -2.55
C ALA A 286 40.69 34.69 -3.73
N ALA A 287 39.42 34.35 -3.95
CA ALA A 287 38.57 35.00 -4.94
C ALA A 287 38.32 36.50 -4.63
N THR A 288 38.28 36.87 -3.35
CA THR A 288 38.15 38.27 -2.92
C THR A 288 39.44 39.04 -3.15
N GLU A 289 40.58 38.50 -2.73
CA GLU A 289 41.90 39.10 -2.96
C GLU A 289 42.18 39.29 -4.45
N ALA A 290 41.87 38.29 -5.28
CA ALA A 290 42.06 38.37 -6.74
C ALA A 290 41.18 39.43 -7.42
N SER A 291 40.11 39.89 -6.78
CA SER A 291 39.20 40.91 -7.32
C SER A 291 39.54 42.35 -6.93
N VAL A 292 40.55 42.55 -6.06
CA VAL A 292 41.01 43.88 -5.66
C VAL A 292 42.02 44.39 -6.71
N SER A 293 41.76 45.56 -7.30
CA SER A 293 42.65 46.15 -8.30
C SER A 293 43.92 46.73 -7.66
N ASP A 294 45.02 46.00 -7.70
CA ASP A 294 46.35 46.56 -7.40
C ASP A 294 46.99 47.14 -8.67
N SER A 295 47.80 48.20 -8.52
CA SER A 295 48.50 48.90 -9.62
C SER A 295 49.70 48.12 -10.22
N ASN A 296 49.70 46.79 -10.13
CA ASN A 296 50.77 45.91 -10.61
C ASN A 296 50.42 45.30 -11.97
N TRP A 297 51.43 44.83 -12.72
CA TRP A 297 51.32 44.20 -14.06
C TRP A 297 50.19 43.14 -14.20
N TRP A 298 49.81 42.47 -13.11
CA TRP A 298 48.72 41.50 -13.04
C TRP A 298 47.32 42.11 -13.15
N SER A 299 47.17 43.44 -13.05
CA SER A 299 45.88 44.16 -13.08
C SER A 299 45.14 44.02 -14.41
N HIS A 300 45.83 43.68 -15.50
CA HIS A 300 45.20 43.34 -16.78
C HIS A 300 44.34 42.06 -16.72
N TYR A 301 44.55 41.21 -15.71
CA TYR A 301 43.72 40.04 -15.43
C TYR A 301 42.67 40.29 -14.32
N ALA A 302 42.70 41.46 -13.68
CA ALA A 302 41.84 41.80 -12.52
C ALA A 302 40.47 42.39 -12.90
N SER A 303 40.11 42.39 -14.18
CA SER A 303 38.84 42.97 -14.65
C SER A 303 38.15 42.07 -15.66
N GLU A 304 37.33 41.17 -15.12
CA GLU A 304 35.98 40.84 -15.58
C GLU A 304 35.43 39.87 -14.52
N GLY A 305 34.13 39.92 -14.21
CA GLY A 305 33.54 39.09 -13.16
C GLY A 305 33.61 37.60 -13.51
N ILE A 306 34.77 36.97 -13.28
CA ILE A 306 35.01 35.55 -13.52
C ILE A 306 33.95 34.77 -12.74
N PRO A 307 33.02 34.07 -13.40
CA PRO A 307 31.89 33.39 -12.74
C PRO A 307 32.32 32.52 -11.56
N GLU A 308 33.45 31.82 -11.70
CA GLU A 308 34.06 30.96 -10.69
C GLU A 308 34.40 31.72 -9.39
N THR A 309 34.90 32.96 -9.50
CA THR A 309 35.22 33.80 -8.33
C THR A 309 33.98 34.33 -7.62
N THR A 310 32.88 34.54 -8.35
CA THR A 310 31.60 34.98 -7.78
C THR A 310 30.95 33.85 -6.99
N LEU A 311 31.03 32.63 -7.53
CA LEU A 311 30.48 31.41 -6.95
C LEU A 311 31.17 31.04 -5.63
N ALA A 312 32.50 31.10 -5.58
CA ALA A 312 33.28 30.86 -4.36
C ALA A 312 32.99 31.89 -3.26
N LYS A 313 32.79 33.17 -3.62
CA LYS A 313 32.41 34.22 -2.66
C LYS A 313 31.03 33.98 -2.06
N GLN A 314 30.05 33.63 -2.90
CA GLN A 314 28.68 33.33 -2.47
C GLN A 314 28.68 32.16 -1.48
N ALA A 315 29.34 31.04 -1.81
CA ALA A 315 29.44 29.88 -0.92
C ALA A 315 30.16 30.21 0.41
N ALA A 316 31.21 31.04 0.38
CA ALA A 316 31.89 31.46 1.60
C ALA A 316 31.02 32.38 2.49
N SER A 317 30.14 33.19 1.89
CA SER A 317 29.29 34.14 2.62
C SER A 317 28.15 33.48 3.40
N SER A 318 27.62 32.35 2.92
CA SER A 318 26.54 31.60 3.56
C SER A 318 27.04 30.50 4.52
N ILE A 319 28.36 30.34 4.66
CA ILE A 319 28.97 29.22 5.40
C ILE A 319 28.67 29.21 6.90
N GLU A 320 28.38 30.37 7.49
CA GLU A 320 28.03 30.49 8.91
C GLU A 320 26.53 30.35 9.18
N SER A 321 25.70 30.63 8.17
CA SER A 321 24.24 30.68 8.30
C SER A 321 23.53 29.41 7.83
N ARG A 322 24.16 28.58 6.98
CA ARG A 322 23.52 27.38 6.39
C ARG A 322 24.22 26.08 6.77
N SER A 323 23.41 25.10 7.15
CA SER A 323 23.85 23.71 7.36
C SER A 323 23.92 22.97 6.03
N ASN A 324 24.92 22.10 5.86
CA ASN A 324 25.03 21.29 4.66
C ASN A 324 23.91 20.24 4.56
N LYS A 325 23.40 20.01 3.35
CA LYS A 325 22.28 19.12 3.04
C LYS A 325 22.68 18.10 1.97
N VAL A 326 21.96 16.99 1.94
CA VAL A 326 22.15 15.88 1.00
C VAL A 326 20.84 15.56 0.32
N ILE A 327 20.84 15.59 -1.01
CA ILE A 327 19.76 15.10 -1.85
C ILE A 327 20.12 13.69 -2.31
N VAL A 328 19.16 12.77 -2.35
CA VAL A 328 19.36 11.40 -2.82
C VAL A 328 18.36 11.01 -3.90
N SER A 329 18.87 10.32 -4.91
CA SER A 329 18.10 9.68 -5.97
C SER A 329 18.64 8.28 -6.22
N VAL A 330 17.75 7.29 -6.26
CA VAL A 330 18.11 5.90 -6.55
C VAL A 330 17.16 5.40 -7.63
N ASP A 331 17.68 5.22 -8.84
CA ASP A 331 16.86 4.80 -9.98
C ASP A 331 17.64 3.86 -10.89
N ARG A 332 16.93 3.18 -11.78
CA ARG A 332 17.56 2.57 -12.96
C ARG A 332 17.78 3.66 -14.00
N LEU A 333 18.83 3.53 -14.80
CA LEU A 333 19.04 4.38 -15.96
C LEU A 333 17.97 4.02 -17.01
N ASP A 334 16.86 4.74 -16.96
CA ASP A 334 15.65 4.49 -17.76
C ASP A 334 14.93 5.81 -18.02
N TYR A 335 14.50 6.04 -19.26
CA TYR A 335 13.97 7.34 -19.69
C TYR A 335 12.66 7.71 -18.98
N THR A 336 11.96 6.71 -18.44
CA THR A 336 10.75 6.90 -17.62
C THR A 336 11.05 7.61 -16.29
N LYS A 337 12.30 7.63 -15.84
CA LYS A 337 12.71 8.16 -14.52
C LYS A 337 12.95 9.66 -14.47
N GLY A 338 12.87 10.34 -15.62
CA GLY A 338 13.01 11.80 -15.70
C GLY A 338 14.36 12.30 -15.20
N LEU A 339 15.43 11.51 -15.39
CA LEU A 339 16.77 11.88 -14.91
C LEU A 339 17.27 13.21 -15.53
N PRO A 340 17.07 13.48 -16.83
CA PRO A 340 17.43 14.76 -17.42
C PRO A 340 16.67 15.94 -16.79
N GLU A 341 15.35 15.83 -16.63
CA GLU A 341 14.50 16.86 -16.03
C GLU A 341 14.91 17.14 -14.59
N ARG A 342 15.21 16.07 -13.85
CA ARG A 342 15.68 16.13 -12.46
C ARG A 342 17.02 16.87 -12.32
N LEU A 343 17.97 16.58 -13.21
CA LEU A 343 19.27 17.26 -13.24
C LEU A 343 19.12 18.73 -13.61
N LYS A 344 18.28 19.04 -14.60
CA LYS A 344 17.96 20.43 -14.98
C LYS A 344 17.31 21.20 -13.83
N ALA A 345 16.37 20.59 -13.10
CA ALA A 345 15.75 21.22 -11.94
C ALA A 345 16.74 21.49 -10.80
N PHE A 346 17.67 20.55 -10.55
CA PHE A 346 18.75 20.79 -9.58
C PHE A 346 19.68 21.94 -10.02
N GLY A 347 20.05 22.01 -11.31
CA GLY A 347 20.80 23.13 -11.86
C GLY A 347 20.04 24.46 -11.74
N CYS A 348 18.74 24.47 -12.07
CA CYS A 348 17.85 25.63 -11.91
C CYS A 348 17.78 26.10 -10.45
N MET A 349 17.72 25.17 -9.49
CA MET A 349 17.71 25.50 -8.08
C MET A 349 19.01 26.18 -7.63
N LEU A 350 20.18 25.73 -8.12
CA LEU A 350 21.44 26.41 -7.84
C LEU A 350 21.54 27.80 -8.49
N ASP A 351 20.94 27.98 -9.67
CA ASP A 351 20.85 29.28 -10.35
C ASP A 351 19.93 30.26 -9.60
N LYS A 352 18.75 29.80 -9.16
CA LYS A 352 17.71 30.62 -8.53
C LYS A 352 17.99 30.90 -7.05
N TYR A 353 18.61 29.94 -6.37
CA TYR A 353 18.92 29.96 -4.94
C TYR A 353 20.42 29.73 -4.73
N PRO A 354 21.27 30.70 -5.13
CA PRO A 354 22.74 30.56 -5.09
C PRO A 354 23.28 30.33 -3.68
N GLU A 355 22.51 30.62 -2.63
CA GLU A 355 22.89 30.33 -1.25
C GLU A 355 23.02 28.83 -0.93
N TRP A 356 22.51 27.94 -1.79
CA TRP A 356 22.73 26.49 -1.70
C TRP A 356 24.04 26.01 -2.31
N VAL A 357 24.73 26.84 -3.09
CA VAL A 357 26.04 26.53 -3.65
C VAL A 357 27.04 26.30 -2.51
N GLY A 358 27.77 25.18 -2.54
CA GLY A 358 28.68 24.78 -1.46
C GLY A 358 27.99 24.14 -0.24
N HIS A 359 26.66 24.10 -0.21
CA HIS A 359 25.86 23.66 0.93
C HIS A 359 24.94 22.48 0.65
N VAL A 360 24.72 22.09 -0.60
CA VAL A 360 23.90 20.93 -0.94
C VAL A 360 24.69 19.95 -1.81
N THR A 361 24.63 18.66 -1.51
CA THR A 361 25.29 17.64 -2.33
C THR A 361 24.25 16.63 -2.80
N TYR A 362 24.23 16.35 -4.10
CA TYR A 362 23.27 15.46 -4.73
C TYR A 362 23.91 14.11 -5.07
N TYR A 363 23.46 13.03 -4.41
CA TYR A 363 23.85 11.66 -4.73
C TYR A 363 22.84 11.03 -5.69
N LEU A 364 23.26 10.81 -6.93
CA LEU A 364 22.48 10.14 -7.97
C LEU A 364 23.04 8.73 -8.21
N LEU A 365 22.35 7.71 -7.69
CA LEU A 365 22.62 6.31 -8.00
C LEU A 365 21.74 5.88 -9.19
N ALA A 366 22.35 5.73 -10.37
CA ALA A 366 21.67 5.31 -11.60
C ALA A 366 22.17 3.91 -12.02
N THR A 367 21.42 2.87 -11.69
CA THR A 367 21.82 1.49 -12.00
C THR A 367 21.69 1.22 -13.51
N PRO A 368 22.73 0.72 -14.21
CA PRO A 368 22.66 0.42 -15.63
C PRO A 368 21.54 -0.57 -15.96
N SER A 369 20.88 -0.36 -17.09
CA SER A 369 19.75 -1.17 -17.54
C SER A 369 19.69 -1.14 -19.06
N ARG A 370 19.48 -2.31 -19.68
CA ARG A 370 19.21 -2.46 -21.12
C ARG A 370 20.25 -1.73 -22.03
N GLU A 371 21.53 -1.86 -21.70
CA GLU A 371 22.63 -1.13 -22.36
C GLU A 371 22.76 -1.38 -23.87
N ASN A 372 22.17 -2.45 -24.40
CA ASN A 372 22.17 -2.77 -25.83
C ASN A 372 21.06 -2.05 -26.62
N VAL A 373 20.22 -1.25 -25.97
CA VAL A 373 19.12 -0.52 -26.60
C VAL A 373 19.54 0.94 -26.84
N GLU A 374 19.40 1.42 -28.08
CA GLU A 374 19.86 2.74 -28.53
C GLU A 374 19.27 3.91 -27.70
N SER A 375 17.99 3.86 -27.33
CA SER A 375 17.35 4.90 -26.51
C SER A 375 17.97 5.00 -25.11
N TYR A 376 18.43 3.88 -24.54
CA TYR A 376 19.11 3.87 -23.24
C TYR A 376 20.53 4.41 -23.33
N GLN A 377 21.22 4.18 -24.45
CA GLN A 377 22.54 4.76 -24.72
C GLN A 377 22.43 6.29 -24.87
N ARG A 378 21.46 6.78 -25.66
CA ARG A 378 21.18 8.22 -25.80
C ARG A 378 20.87 8.88 -24.46
N LEU A 379 20.04 8.24 -23.63
CA LEU A 379 19.74 8.71 -22.28
C LEU A 379 21.00 8.78 -21.41
N LYS A 380 21.85 7.75 -21.46
CA LYS A 380 23.10 7.71 -20.71
C LYS A 380 23.99 8.90 -21.08
N ASP A 381 24.20 9.13 -22.37
CA ASP A 381 25.05 10.21 -22.86
C ASP A 381 24.51 11.57 -22.41
N GLN A 382 23.19 11.76 -22.47
CA GLN A 382 22.54 12.98 -22.01
C GLN A 382 22.71 13.19 -20.50
N VAL A 383 22.54 12.15 -19.68
CA VAL A 383 22.73 12.21 -18.23
C VAL A 383 24.19 12.51 -17.89
N ASP A 384 25.14 11.80 -18.52
CA ASP A 384 26.58 12.02 -18.33
C ASP A 384 26.97 13.46 -18.69
N GLN A 385 26.45 13.99 -19.80
CA GLN A 385 26.66 15.37 -20.23
C GLN A 385 26.12 16.37 -19.20
N LEU A 386 24.86 16.23 -18.78
CA LEU A 386 24.24 17.14 -17.81
C LEU A 386 24.95 17.13 -16.46
N VAL A 387 25.36 15.95 -15.98
CA VAL A 387 26.18 15.84 -14.75
C VAL A 387 27.51 16.56 -14.93
N GLY A 388 28.19 16.37 -16.06
CA GLY A 388 29.44 17.05 -16.38
C GLY A 388 29.30 18.57 -16.46
N GLU A 389 28.23 19.06 -17.09
CA GLU A 389 27.91 20.48 -17.22
C GLU A 389 27.67 21.14 -15.86
N ILE A 390 26.79 20.54 -15.02
CA ILE A 390 26.48 21.08 -13.70
C ILE A 390 27.71 21.03 -12.79
N ASN A 391 28.42 19.90 -12.74
CA ASN A 391 29.64 19.81 -11.93
C ASN A 391 30.72 20.77 -12.43
N GLY A 392 30.91 20.91 -13.74
CA GLY A 392 31.87 21.85 -14.32
C GLY A 392 31.55 23.30 -13.98
N ARG A 393 30.27 23.66 -13.93
CA ARG A 393 29.81 25.03 -13.66
C ARG A 393 29.87 25.41 -12.17
N TYR A 394 29.56 24.48 -11.27
CA TYR A 394 29.34 24.80 -9.85
C TYR A 394 30.38 24.24 -8.87
N SER A 395 31.27 23.33 -9.28
CA SER A 395 32.21 22.74 -8.31
C SER A 395 33.15 23.76 -7.68
N LEU A 396 33.49 23.52 -6.41
CA LEU A 396 34.54 24.21 -5.65
C LEU A 396 35.65 23.21 -5.31
N LEU A 397 36.81 23.68 -4.86
CA LEU A 397 37.97 22.81 -4.59
C LEU A 397 37.67 21.66 -3.60
N ALA A 398 36.76 21.89 -2.66
CA ALA A 398 36.36 20.90 -1.65
C ALA A 398 34.91 20.39 -1.80
N TRP A 399 34.18 20.81 -2.84
CA TRP A 399 32.77 20.45 -3.01
C TRP A 399 32.44 20.11 -4.46
N THR A 400 31.83 18.94 -4.64
CA THR A 400 31.24 18.52 -5.91
C THR A 400 29.71 18.52 -5.76
N PRO A 401 28.97 19.25 -6.59
CA PRO A 401 27.51 19.33 -6.50
C PRO A 401 26.83 17.97 -6.67
N ILE A 402 27.25 17.17 -7.65
CA ILE A 402 26.62 15.88 -7.99
C ILE A 402 27.63 14.73 -7.90
N HIS A 403 27.35 13.75 -7.04
CA HIS A 403 27.98 12.44 -7.04
C HIS A 403 27.14 11.44 -7.82
N TYR A 404 27.56 11.16 -9.05
CA TYR A 404 26.90 10.24 -9.96
C TYR A 404 27.53 8.84 -9.90
N ILE A 405 26.73 7.82 -9.58
CA ILE A 405 27.16 6.44 -9.36
C ILE A 405 26.40 5.51 -10.29
N THR A 406 27.10 4.82 -11.18
CA THR A 406 26.53 3.93 -12.21
C THR A 406 26.71 2.44 -11.94
N ARG A 407 26.83 2.03 -10.67
CA ARG A 407 27.00 0.62 -10.29
C ARG A 407 25.85 0.14 -9.41
N SER A 408 25.49 -1.13 -9.54
CA SER A 408 24.51 -1.76 -8.67
C SER A 408 25.03 -1.86 -7.23
N LEU A 409 24.22 -1.45 -6.26
CA LEU A 409 24.51 -1.60 -4.84
C LEU A 409 23.53 -2.57 -4.18
N SER A 410 24.00 -3.29 -3.16
CA SER A 410 23.12 -4.13 -2.34
C SER A 410 22.27 -3.29 -1.39
N ILE A 411 21.23 -3.91 -0.80
CA ILE A 411 20.24 -3.21 0.03
C ILE A 411 20.85 -2.41 1.20
N LYS A 412 21.92 -2.91 1.84
CA LYS A 412 22.54 -2.26 3.00
C LYS A 412 23.21 -0.91 2.63
N PRO A 413 24.09 -0.84 1.62
CA PRO A 413 24.58 0.43 1.08
C PRO A 413 23.46 1.39 0.65
N VAL A 414 22.45 0.89 -0.07
CA VAL A 414 21.32 1.72 -0.54
C VAL A 414 20.57 2.34 0.65
N CYS A 415 20.26 1.55 1.70
CA CYS A 415 19.68 2.08 2.93
C CYS A 415 20.58 3.12 3.61
N GLY A 416 21.90 2.95 3.52
CA GLY A 416 22.87 3.93 4.01
C GLY A 416 22.79 5.27 3.28
N ILE A 417 22.64 5.23 1.95
CA ILE A 417 22.41 6.42 1.11
C ILE A 417 21.09 7.07 1.49
N TYR A 418 19.98 6.31 1.50
CA TYR A 418 18.67 6.84 1.90
C TYR A 418 18.78 7.56 3.23
N THR A 419 19.33 6.90 4.26
CA THR A 419 19.42 7.47 5.61
C THR A 419 20.30 8.72 5.72
N ALA A 420 21.18 8.99 4.74
CA ALA A 420 22.00 10.20 4.70
C ALA A 420 21.28 11.37 4.02
N GLY A 421 20.28 11.09 3.16
CA GLY A 421 19.55 12.08 2.39
C GLY A 421 18.54 12.84 3.22
N ASP A 422 18.70 14.16 3.34
CA ASP A 422 17.68 15.03 3.93
C ASP A 422 16.49 15.20 2.98
N VAL A 423 16.72 15.06 1.67
CA VAL A 423 15.68 15.12 0.65
C VAL A 423 15.85 13.94 -0.30
N ALA A 424 14.79 13.16 -0.52
CA ALA A 424 14.70 12.23 -1.65
C ALA A 424 14.03 12.91 -2.83
N LEU A 425 14.64 12.81 -4.00
CA LEU A 425 14.13 13.38 -5.24
C LEU A 425 13.68 12.27 -6.18
N VAL A 426 12.38 12.01 -6.22
CA VAL A 426 11.77 10.89 -6.96
C VAL A 426 10.80 11.46 -7.99
N THR A 427 11.33 11.82 -9.17
CA THR A 427 10.57 12.54 -10.20
C THR A 427 10.46 11.78 -11.53
N PRO A 428 9.92 10.54 -11.55
CA PRO A 428 9.69 9.84 -12.81
C PRO A 428 8.67 10.58 -13.67
N LEU A 429 8.85 10.55 -14.99
CA LEU A 429 7.90 11.08 -15.97
C LEU A 429 6.66 10.19 -16.08
N ARG A 430 6.81 8.89 -15.82
CA ARG A 430 5.71 7.93 -15.69
C ARG A 430 6.20 6.69 -14.95
N ASP A 431 5.49 6.24 -13.94
CA ASP A 431 5.86 5.03 -13.17
C ASP A 431 4.61 4.32 -12.63
N GLY A 432 4.62 2.99 -12.61
CA GLY A 432 3.48 2.22 -12.12
C GLY A 432 3.22 2.43 -10.62
N MET A 433 4.29 2.53 -9.82
CA MET A 433 4.17 2.78 -8.38
C MET A 433 5.34 3.58 -7.83
N ASN A 434 6.58 3.23 -8.20
CA ASN A 434 7.81 3.72 -7.58
C ASN A 434 8.00 3.31 -6.09
N LEU A 435 8.69 2.18 -5.88
CA LEU A 435 9.00 1.68 -4.54
C LEU A 435 10.09 2.48 -3.82
N VAL A 436 10.96 3.18 -4.56
CA VAL A 436 12.10 3.94 -3.99
C VAL A 436 11.60 5.02 -3.02
N ALA A 437 10.51 5.71 -3.35
CA ALA A 437 9.85 6.66 -2.46
C ALA A 437 9.45 6.01 -1.11
N LYS A 438 8.86 4.81 -1.16
CA LYS A 438 8.44 4.06 0.02
C LYS A 438 9.64 3.56 0.83
N GLU A 439 10.69 3.10 0.15
CA GLU A 439 11.93 2.63 0.78
C GLU A 439 12.66 3.74 1.55
N TYR A 440 12.73 4.94 0.95
CA TYR A 440 13.30 6.13 1.60
C TYR A 440 12.56 6.47 2.89
N LEU A 441 11.22 6.51 2.84
CA LEU A 441 10.39 6.80 4.01
C LEU A 441 10.51 5.72 5.10
N ALA A 442 10.63 4.44 4.72
CA ALA A 442 10.87 3.36 5.67
C ALA A 442 12.24 3.46 6.34
N CYS A 443 13.26 3.97 5.63
CA CYS A 443 14.56 4.26 6.22
C CYS A 443 14.50 5.43 7.22
N HIS A 444 13.54 6.34 7.10
CA HIS A 444 13.35 7.49 8.00
C HIS A 444 12.31 7.25 9.11
N ASP A 445 12.04 6.01 9.50
CA ASP A 445 11.05 5.66 10.53
C ASP A 445 11.21 6.48 11.84
N GLY A 446 10.27 7.40 12.09
CA GLY A 446 10.27 8.34 13.22
C GLY A 446 11.30 9.48 13.15
N ARG A 447 11.91 9.71 11.98
CA ARG A 447 12.95 10.73 11.73
C ARG A 447 12.48 11.77 10.71
N ASP A 448 13.19 12.90 10.71
CA ASP A 448 13.12 13.94 9.70
C ASP A 448 13.72 13.46 8.36
N GLY A 449 13.42 14.21 7.29
CA GLY A 449 13.67 13.88 5.89
C GLY A 449 12.47 14.28 5.03
N ALA A 450 12.71 14.80 3.83
CA ALA A 450 11.69 15.26 2.92
C ALA A 450 11.65 14.41 1.65
N LEU A 451 10.47 14.31 1.03
CA LEU A 451 10.27 13.58 -0.20
C LEU A 451 9.66 14.52 -1.24
N VAL A 452 10.37 14.74 -2.34
CA VAL A 452 9.85 15.37 -3.56
C VAL A 452 9.44 14.25 -4.50
N LEU A 453 8.17 14.21 -4.89
CA LEU A 453 7.56 13.06 -5.56
C LEU A 453 6.74 13.50 -6.78
N SER A 454 6.94 12.83 -7.91
CA SER A 454 6.15 13.05 -9.12
C SER A 454 4.69 12.64 -8.95
N ASP A 455 3.75 13.46 -9.42
CA ASP A 455 2.33 13.09 -9.58
C ASP A 455 2.11 12.00 -10.66
N MET A 456 3.12 11.74 -11.50
CA MET A 456 3.09 10.71 -12.55
C MET A 456 3.48 9.30 -12.05
N CYS A 457 3.49 9.05 -10.74
CA CYS A 457 3.74 7.73 -10.17
C CYS A 457 2.65 7.29 -9.19
N GLY A 458 2.33 5.99 -9.18
CA GLY A 458 1.26 5.46 -8.32
C GLY A 458 1.49 5.64 -6.81
N ALA A 459 2.72 5.89 -6.35
CA ALA A 459 2.98 6.19 -4.94
C ALA A 459 2.44 7.58 -4.52
N ALA A 460 2.21 8.50 -5.46
CA ALA A 460 1.67 9.82 -5.17
C ALA A 460 0.27 9.76 -4.53
N ASP A 461 -0.57 8.80 -4.96
CA ASP A 461 -1.90 8.55 -4.41
C ASP A 461 -1.86 8.17 -2.92
N GLU A 462 -0.75 7.56 -2.47
CA GLU A 462 -0.60 7.10 -1.08
C GLU A 462 0.23 8.06 -0.22
N LEU A 463 1.15 8.81 -0.84
CA LEU A 463 2.16 9.64 -0.17
C LEU A 463 1.83 11.13 -0.29
N THR A 464 0.57 11.49 -0.06
CA THR A 464 0.00 12.84 -0.26
C THR A 464 0.66 13.97 0.54
N ASP A 465 1.41 13.67 1.60
CA ASP A 465 2.14 14.66 2.42
C ASP A 465 3.54 15.01 1.86
N ALA A 466 3.97 14.33 0.79
CA ALA A 466 5.17 14.65 0.04
C ALA A 466 5.03 16.00 -0.69
N PHE A 467 6.15 16.56 -1.15
CA PHE A 467 6.15 17.68 -2.09
C PHE A 467 5.82 17.13 -3.48
N ILE A 468 4.52 17.05 -3.78
CA ILE A 468 4.01 16.54 -5.06
C ILE A 468 4.32 17.55 -6.17
N VAL A 469 4.92 17.08 -7.26
CA VAL A 469 5.35 17.91 -8.40
C VAL A 469 4.96 17.28 -9.72
N ASN A 470 4.67 18.12 -10.70
CA ASN A 470 4.68 17.71 -12.10
C ASN A 470 6.14 17.74 -12.60
N PRO A 471 6.73 16.61 -13.02
CA PRO A 471 8.15 16.54 -13.38
C PRO A 471 8.49 17.28 -14.69
N TYR A 472 7.49 17.62 -15.51
CA TYR A 472 7.68 18.42 -16.73
C TYR A 472 7.81 19.92 -16.43
N ASP A 473 7.34 20.37 -15.26
CA ASP A 473 7.50 21.74 -14.79
C ASP A 473 8.80 21.85 -13.96
N ILE A 474 9.89 22.17 -14.65
CA ILE A 474 11.23 22.27 -14.05
C ILE A 474 11.25 23.31 -12.92
N ASP A 475 10.50 24.40 -13.06
CA ASP A 475 10.43 25.46 -12.05
C ASP A 475 9.68 24.97 -10.81
N MET A 476 8.59 24.22 -10.98
CA MET A 476 7.88 23.58 -9.85
C MET A 476 8.78 22.60 -9.11
N VAL A 477 9.57 21.78 -9.81
CA VAL A 477 10.52 20.85 -9.18
C VAL A 477 11.63 21.62 -8.44
N CYS A 478 12.13 22.71 -9.03
CA CYS A 478 13.09 23.62 -8.42
C CYS A 478 12.56 24.23 -7.11
N GLU A 479 11.34 24.78 -7.11
CA GLU A 479 10.68 25.32 -5.93
C GLU A 479 10.45 24.26 -4.85
N ALA A 480 9.95 23.09 -5.24
CA ALA A 480 9.73 21.98 -4.32
C ALA A 480 11.04 21.51 -3.67
N LEU A 481 12.14 21.46 -4.43
CA LEU A 481 13.46 21.15 -3.90
C LEU A 481 13.93 22.19 -2.89
N HIS A 482 13.81 23.48 -3.20
CA HIS A 482 14.16 24.56 -2.27
C HIS A 482 13.34 24.45 -0.97
N ASN A 483 12.02 24.35 -1.08
CA ASN A 483 11.11 24.22 0.07
C ASN A 483 11.40 22.95 0.90
N ALA A 484 11.72 21.83 0.26
CA ALA A 484 12.10 20.59 0.93
C ALA A 484 13.45 20.70 1.66
N LEU A 485 14.36 21.55 1.22
CA LEU A 485 15.63 21.81 1.90
C LEU A 485 15.48 22.78 3.10
N GLU A 486 14.52 23.71 3.02
CA GLU A 486 14.22 24.71 4.08
C GLU A 486 13.28 24.19 5.18
N ILE A 487 12.55 23.10 4.93
CA ILE A 487 11.57 22.56 5.87
C ILE A 487 12.18 22.32 7.26
N SER A 488 11.43 22.69 8.30
CA SER A 488 11.85 22.43 9.68
C SER A 488 11.86 20.91 9.99
N PRO A 489 12.80 20.43 10.84
CA PRO A 489 12.84 19.01 11.21
C PRO A 489 11.55 18.50 11.87
N GLU A 490 10.82 19.37 12.58
CA GLU A 490 9.55 19.00 13.22
C GLU A 490 8.44 18.81 12.19
N GLU A 491 8.26 19.77 11.27
CA GLU A 491 7.25 19.65 10.21
C GLU A 491 7.52 18.44 9.32
N SER A 492 8.78 18.24 8.90
CA SER A 492 9.21 17.09 8.12
C SER A 492 8.92 15.77 8.84
N ARG A 493 9.20 15.68 10.15
CA ARG A 493 8.89 14.49 10.94
C ARG A 493 7.38 14.21 10.99
N GLN A 494 6.54 15.22 11.16
CA GLN A 494 5.08 15.05 11.20
C GLN A 494 4.53 14.54 9.85
N ARG A 495 4.99 15.10 8.73
CA ARG A 495 4.68 14.60 7.38
C ARG A 495 5.09 13.13 7.22
N ASN A 496 6.31 12.79 7.63
CA ASN A 496 6.82 11.42 7.57
C ASN A 496 5.99 10.45 8.41
N ILE A 497 5.58 10.83 9.63
CA ILE A 497 4.78 9.95 10.50
C ILE A 497 3.47 9.55 9.83
N ARG A 498 2.78 10.50 9.16
CA ARG A 498 1.51 10.23 8.45
C ARG A 498 1.72 9.28 7.27
N MET A 499 2.70 9.55 6.42
CA MET A 499 3.02 8.66 5.29
C MET A 499 3.50 7.28 5.75
N GLN A 500 4.33 7.22 6.79
CA GLN A 500 4.84 5.97 7.35
C GLN A 500 3.73 5.14 7.99
N ALA A 501 2.70 5.76 8.58
CA ALA A 501 1.53 5.05 9.09
C ALA A 501 0.85 4.24 7.97
N ARG A 502 0.66 4.84 6.79
CA ARG A 502 0.11 4.14 5.61
C ARG A 502 1.02 3.00 5.16
N LEU A 503 2.34 3.24 5.02
CA LEU A 503 3.30 2.24 4.57
C LEU A 503 3.50 1.06 5.52
N LYS A 504 3.34 1.27 6.83
CA LYS A 504 3.41 0.20 7.84
C LYS A 504 2.30 -0.82 7.70
N VAL A 505 1.18 -0.41 7.09
CA VAL A 505 0.02 -1.27 6.94
C VAL A 505 -0.16 -1.73 5.48
N ARG A 506 0.10 -0.88 4.50
CA ARG A 506 0.09 -1.24 3.06
C ARG A 506 1.43 -1.85 2.64
N THR A 507 1.74 -3.01 3.23
CA THR A 507 2.99 -3.74 2.97
C THR A 507 2.89 -4.64 1.74
N ALA A 508 4.03 -5.08 1.20
CA ALA A 508 4.06 -6.06 0.11
C ALA A 508 3.34 -7.37 0.47
N SER A 509 3.40 -7.80 1.74
CA SER A 509 2.70 -8.99 2.20
C SER A 509 1.18 -8.81 2.15
N ASN A 510 0.68 -7.65 2.56
CA ASN A 510 -0.76 -7.36 2.54
C ASN A 510 -1.27 -7.24 1.10
N TRP A 511 -0.47 -6.67 0.20
CA TRP A 511 -0.76 -6.68 -1.24
C TRP A 511 -0.88 -8.11 -1.79
N CYS A 512 0.06 -9.01 -1.47
CA CYS A 512 -0.02 -10.43 -1.88
C CYS A 512 -1.28 -11.11 -1.33
N THR A 513 -1.54 -10.97 -0.03
CA THR A 513 -2.71 -11.57 0.61
C THR A 513 -3.99 -11.07 -0.03
N SER A 514 -4.12 -9.75 -0.20
CA SER A 514 -5.34 -9.14 -0.75
C SER A 514 -5.62 -9.58 -2.17
N PHE A 515 -4.61 -9.54 -3.05
CA PHE A 515 -4.79 -10.01 -4.42
C PHE A 515 -5.24 -11.49 -4.47
N LEU A 516 -4.62 -12.35 -3.66
CA LEU A 516 -4.90 -13.79 -3.68
C LEU A 516 -6.24 -14.15 -3.04
N GLU A 517 -6.64 -13.45 -1.99
CA GLU A 517 -7.95 -13.61 -1.37
C GLU A 517 -9.05 -13.13 -2.30
N THR A 518 -8.86 -11.97 -2.92
CA THR A 518 -9.77 -11.46 -3.95
C THR A 518 -9.87 -12.41 -5.14
N LEU A 519 -8.74 -12.96 -5.62
CA LEU A 519 -8.73 -13.95 -6.70
C LEU A 519 -9.54 -15.19 -6.34
N LYS A 520 -9.41 -15.68 -5.11
CA LYS A 520 -10.19 -16.82 -4.60
C LYS A 520 -11.69 -16.51 -4.54
N GLN A 521 -12.06 -15.29 -4.18
CA GLN A 521 -13.45 -14.86 -4.14
C GLN A 521 -14.07 -14.85 -5.54
N VAL A 522 -13.40 -14.23 -6.51
CA VAL A 522 -13.94 -14.08 -7.88
C VAL A 522 -13.87 -15.37 -8.70
N SER A 523 -12.98 -16.30 -8.36
CA SER A 523 -12.92 -17.62 -9.00
C SER A 523 -13.94 -18.63 -8.45
N THR A 524 -14.63 -18.30 -7.34
CA THR A 524 -15.64 -19.19 -6.75
C THR A 524 -17.01 -18.95 -7.40
N PRO A 525 -17.61 -19.96 -8.08
CA PRO A 525 -18.90 -19.80 -8.74
C PRO A 525 -20.03 -19.44 -7.76
N GLY A 526 -20.92 -18.52 -8.16
CA GLY A 526 -22.13 -18.16 -7.41
C GLY A 526 -21.96 -17.08 -6.33
N MET A 527 -20.74 -16.53 -6.14
CA MET A 527 -20.56 -15.33 -5.31
C MET A 527 -20.87 -14.06 -6.11
N THR A 528 -21.78 -13.22 -5.59
CA THR A 528 -21.96 -11.84 -6.07
C THR A 528 -20.69 -11.05 -5.79
N ASP A 529 -20.23 -10.28 -6.78
CA ASP A 529 -19.09 -9.38 -6.58
C ASP A 529 -19.53 -8.25 -5.65
N LYS A 530 -19.00 -8.26 -4.43
CA LYS A 530 -19.25 -7.22 -3.41
C LYS A 530 -17.92 -6.65 -2.92
N ARG A 531 -16.85 -6.73 -3.71
CA ARG A 531 -15.51 -6.36 -3.26
C ARG A 531 -15.45 -4.90 -2.83
N PHE A 532 -14.79 -4.64 -1.71
CA PHE A 532 -14.37 -3.29 -1.36
C PHE A 532 -13.16 -2.92 -2.22
N ARG A 533 -13.30 -1.84 -2.98
CA ARG A 533 -12.37 -1.44 -4.04
C ARG A 533 -11.85 -0.04 -3.75
N MET A 534 -10.78 0.36 -4.43
CA MET A 534 -10.13 1.63 -4.15
C MET A 534 -10.99 2.85 -4.56
N ASP A 535 -11.85 2.73 -5.56
CA ASP A 535 -12.87 3.74 -5.90
C ASP A 535 -13.93 3.88 -4.79
N HIS A 536 -14.40 2.77 -4.23
CA HIS A 536 -15.27 2.81 -3.03
C HIS A 536 -14.56 3.50 -1.87
N HIS A 537 -13.28 3.19 -1.62
CA HIS A 537 -12.46 3.84 -0.59
C HIS A 537 -12.39 5.35 -0.80
N ASN A 538 -12.06 5.79 -2.01
CA ASN A 538 -11.96 7.21 -2.37
C ASN A 538 -13.29 7.95 -2.16
N GLU A 539 -14.41 7.35 -2.57
CA GLU A 539 -15.73 7.96 -2.39
C GLU A 539 -16.14 7.99 -0.91
N ILE A 540 -15.82 6.96 -0.12
CA ILE A 540 -16.04 6.97 1.33
C ILE A 540 -15.24 8.08 2.00
N VAL A 541 -13.94 8.22 1.69
CA VAL A 541 -13.11 9.30 2.25
C VAL A 541 -13.70 10.66 1.88
N ARG A 542 -14.12 10.84 0.62
CA ARG A 542 -14.75 12.10 0.16
C ARG A 542 -16.06 12.40 0.87
N GLN A 543 -16.94 11.41 1.04
CA GLN A 543 -18.21 11.57 1.77
C GLN A 543 -17.96 11.83 3.25
N TRP A 544 -17.00 11.10 3.82
CA TRP A 544 -16.54 11.26 5.18
C TRP A 544 -16.04 12.68 5.42
N ASP A 545 -15.19 13.24 4.56
CA ASP A 545 -14.66 14.60 4.75
C ASP A 545 -15.75 15.67 4.63
N LYS A 546 -16.75 15.47 3.75
CA LYS A 546 -17.87 16.41 3.56
C LYS A 546 -18.96 16.33 4.64
N ALA A 547 -19.07 15.22 5.35
CA ALA A 547 -20.14 15.00 6.31
C ALA A 547 -20.07 15.97 7.50
N LYS A 548 -21.22 16.34 8.04
CA LYS A 548 -21.30 17.15 9.28
C LYS A 548 -21.38 16.27 10.50
N ARG A 549 -22.03 15.10 10.41
CA ARG A 549 -22.31 14.18 11.52
C ARG A 549 -22.19 12.74 11.01
N ARG A 550 -21.25 11.99 11.58
CA ARG A 550 -20.90 10.63 11.13
C ARG A 550 -21.30 9.61 12.18
N LEU A 551 -21.96 8.53 11.76
CA LEU A 551 -22.24 7.35 12.59
C LEU A 551 -21.38 6.17 12.10
N VAL A 552 -20.60 5.58 13.00
CA VAL A 552 -19.84 4.35 12.72
C VAL A 552 -20.28 3.26 13.69
N LEU A 553 -20.93 2.24 13.16
CA LEU A 553 -21.34 1.03 13.87
C LEU A 553 -20.33 -0.07 13.55
N CYS A 554 -19.71 -0.66 14.56
CA CYS A 554 -18.65 -1.63 14.31
C CYS A 554 -18.75 -2.80 15.27
N ASP A 555 -18.82 -4.02 14.73
CA ASP A 555 -18.57 -5.20 15.55
C ASP A 555 -17.10 -5.25 16.00
N TYR A 556 -16.86 -5.98 17.11
CA TYR A 556 -15.53 -6.14 17.66
C TYR A 556 -14.82 -7.43 17.20
N ASP A 557 -15.42 -8.59 17.47
CA ASP A 557 -14.76 -9.90 17.36
C ASP A 557 -14.84 -10.44 15.94
N GLY A 558 -13.73 -10.50 15.22
CA GLY A 558 -13.69 -10.90 13.82
C GLY A 558 -13.83 -9.74 12.84
N THR A 559 -14.22 -8.56 13.35
CA THR A 559 -14.28 -7.29 12.59
C THR A 559 -13.09 -6.37 12.87
N LEU A 560 -12.81 -6.00 14.13
CA LEU A 560 -11.68 -5.13 14.49
C LEU A 560 -10.44 -5.92 14.96
N THR A 561 -10.66 -7.11 15.49
CA THR A 561 -9.62 -8.06 15.89
C THR A 561 -9.90 -9.44 15.29
N PRO A 562 -8.89 -10.21 14.86
CA PRO A 562 -9.12 -11.59 14.43
C PRO A 562 -9.75 -12.45 15.53
N LEU A 563 -10.58 -13.42 15.14
CA LEU A 563 -11.15 -14.40 16.07
C LEU A 563 -10.05 -15.24 16.73
N VAL A 564 -10.05 -15.27 18.07
CA VAL A 564 -9.07 -16.03 18.88
C VAL A 564 -9.71 -17.24 19.55
N ARG A 565 -8.91 -18.30 19.76
CA ARG A 565 -9.41 -19.56 20.37
C ARG A 565 -9.91 -19.40 21.82
N LYS A 566 -9.36 -18.44 22.57
CA LYS A 566 -9.78 -18.14 23.95
C LYS A 566 -10.32 -16.69 23.98
N PRO A 567 -11.61 -16.46 24.26
CA PRO A 567 -12.22 -15.13 24.20
C PRO A 567 -11.51 -14.05 25.03
N GLU A 568 -10.91 -14.41 26.17
CA GLU A 568 -10.13 -13.53 27.04
C GLU A 568 -8.87 -12.96 26.37
N ARG A 569 -8.32 -13.65 25.36
CA ARG A 569 -7.12 -13.22 24.63
C ARG A 569 -7.41 -12.21 23.53
N ALA A 570 -8.68 -11.90 23.29
CA ALA A 570 -9.10 -10.92 22.30
C ALA A 570 -9.01 -9.48 22.82
N LYS A 571 -8.31 -9.22 23.95
CA LYS A 571 -8.21 -7.88 24.54
C LYS A 571 -7.65 -6.89 23.50
N PRO A 572 -8.21 -5.67 23.38
CA PRO A 572 -7.79 -4.73 22.36
C PRO A 572 -6.30 -4.38 22.50
N THR A 573 -5.61 -4.35 21.37
CA THR A 573 -4.18 -4.00 21.36
C THR A 573 -4.02 -2.49 21.59
N ARG A 574 -2.84 -2.08 22.07
CA ARG A 574 -2.52 -0.64 22.23
C ARG A 574 -2.65 0.13 20.91
N ALA A 575 -2.38 -0.51 19.77
CA ALA A 575 -2.54 0.10 18.45
C ALA A 575 -4.03 0.32 18.12
N LEU A 576 -4.87 -0.69 18.38
CA LEU A 576 -6.31 -0.59 18.17
C LEU A 576 -6.94 0.46 19.09
N CYS A 577 -6.60 0.48 20.38
CA CYS A 577 -7.07 1.51 21.31
C CYS A 577 -6.74 2.92 20.81
N LYS A 578 -5.51 3.15 20.33
CA LYS A 578 -5.11 4.45 19.75
C LYS A 578 -5.94 4.83 18.54
N LEU A 579 -6.19 3.88 17.63
CA LEU A 579 -6.99 4.10 16.44
C LEU A 579 -8.44 4.48 16.80
N LEU A 580 -9.07 3.71 17.70
CA LEU A 580 -10.41 4.00 18.21
C LEU A 580 -10.48 5.36 18.90
N THR A 581 -9.46 5.73 19.69
CA THR A 581 -9.35 7.08 20.26
C THR A 581 -9.24 8.14 19.19
N GLN A 582 -8.42 7.95 18.14
CA GLN A 582 -8.25 8.94 17.07
C GLN A 582 -9.57 9.22 16.34
N VAL A 583 -10.37 8.18 16.07
CA VAL A 583 -11.66 8.32 15.40
C VAL A 583 -12.72 8.88 16.35
N GLY A 584 -12.88 8.27 17.53
CA GLY A 584 -13.95 8.62 18.48
C GLY A 584 -13.74 9.92 19.24
N SER A 585 -12.52 10.47 19.31
CA SER A 585 -12.29 11.78 19.94
C SER A 585 -12.84 12.94 19.11
N ASN A 586 -13.27 12.69 17.87
CA ASN A 586 -13.88 13.73 17.06
C ASN A 586 -15.33 13.99 17.51
N PRO A 587 -15.70 15.22 17.89
CA PRO A 587 -17.03 15.53 18.41
C PRO A 587 -18.17 15.38 17.36
N TYR A 588 -17.83 15.21 16.08
CA TYR A 588 -18.77 15.02 14.97
C TYR A 588 -18.84 13.55 14.50
N VAL A 589 -18.21 12.64 15.23
CA VAL A 589 -18.22 11.19 14.97
C VAL A 589 -18.79 10.46 16.17
N ASP A 590 -19.96 9.85 16.01
CA ASP A 590 -20.49 8.89 16.96
C ASP A 590 -20.04 7.48 16.54
N MET A 591 -18.99 6.99 17.21
CA MET A 591 -18.48 5.63 17.01
C MET A 591 -19.05 4.69 18.07
N ILE A 592 -19.71 3.61 17.65
CA ILE A 592 -20.39 2.66 18.53
C ILE A 592 -19.90 1.24 18.25
N LEU A 593 -19.37 0.60 19.29
CA LEU A 593 -18.97 -0.80 19.24
C LEU A 593 -20.16 -1.70 19.58
N VAL A 594 -20.48 -2.65 18.70
CA VAL A 594 -21.65 -3.53 18.82
C VAL A 594 -21.19 -4.97 18.95
N SER A 595 -21.19 -5.54 20.15
CA SER A 595 -20.63 -6.86 20.41
C SER A 595 -21.62 -7.82 21.09
N GLY A 596 -21.41 -9.13 20.88
CA GLY A 596 -22.06 -10.19 21.65
C GLY A 596 -21.43 -10.45 23.03
N ARG A 597 -20.36 -9.74 23.39
CA ARG A 597 -19.70 -9.83 24.69
C ARG A 597 -20.56 -9.26 25.82
N SER A 598 -20.28 -9.69 27.04
CA SER A 598 -20.95 -9.15 28.23
C SER A 598 -20.57 -7.69 28.45
N HIS A 599 -21.49 -6.93 29.03
CA HIS A 599 -21.28 -5.51 29.27
C HIS A 599 -20.13 -5.25 30.28
N GLU A 600 -19.84 -6.17 31.20
CA GLU A 600 -18.70 -6.06 32.12
C GLU A 600 -17.36 -6.16 31.40
N ILE A 601 -17.24 -7.04 30.40
CA ILE A 601 -16.03 -7.13 29.57
C ILE A 601 -15.89 -5.87 28.71
N MET A 602 -17.00 -5.39 28.13
CA MET A 602 -17.00 -4.16 27.34
C MET A 602 -16.59 -2.95 28.21
N GLU A 603 -17.02 -2.90 29.47
CA GLU A 603 -16.60 -1.89 30.44
C GLU A 603 -15.10 -1.99 30.76
N ASP A 604 -14.57 -3.18 31.08
CA ASP A 604 -13.12 -3.35 31.36
C ASP A 604 -12.24 -2.95 30.17
N TRP A 605 -12.70 -3.24 28.94
CA TRP A 605 -11.86 -3.08 27.74
C TRP A 605 -11.94 -1.70 27.10
N PHE A 606 -13.12 -1.06 27.13
CA PHE A 606 -13.40 0.11 26.29
C PHE A 606 -13.93 1.32 27.05
N SER A 607 -14.24 1.23 28.36
CA SER A 607 -14.79 2.37 29.14
C SER A 607 -13.93 3.64 29.12
N GLN A 608 -12.63 3.52 28.88
CA GLN A 608 -11.68 4.64 28.81
C GLN A 608 -11.57 5.25 27.39
N LEU A 609 -12.25 4.67 26.40
CA LEU A 609 -12.21 5.13 25.01
C LEU A 609 -13.43 6.01 24.71
N PRO A 610 -13.30 7.00 23.80
CA PRO A 610 -14.41 7.87 23.40
C PRO A 610 -15.33 7.16 22.39
N VAL A 611 -15.99 6.07 22.81
CA VAL A 611 -16.88 5.27 21.97
C VAL A 611 -18.15 4.87 22.74
N GLY A 612 -19.28 4.78 22.04
CA GLY A 612 -20.49 4.15 22.57
C GLY A 612 -20.35 2.62 22.55
N LEU A 613 -21.05 1.95 23.45
CA LEU A 613 -20.97 0.49 23.63
C LEU A 613 -22.37 -0.13 23.57
N ILE A 614 -22.51 -1.19 22.78
CA ILE A 614 -23.67 -2.07 22.76
C ILE A 614 -23.16 -3.49 23.03
N ALA A 615 -23.66 -4.09 24.09
CA ALA A 615 -23.25 -5.41 24.57
C ALA A 615 -24.40 -6.42 24.49
N GLU A 616 -24.04 -7.71 24.53
CA GLU A 616 -24.98 -8.84 24.54
C GLU A 616 -26.04 -8.73 23.43
N HIS A 617 -25.59 -8.44 22.21
CA HIS A 617 -26.43 -8.30 21.01
C HIS A 617 -27.54 -7.24 21.13
N GLY A 618 -27.37 -6.23 21.99
CA GLY A 618 -28.35 -5.16 22.16
C GLY A 618 -29.13 -5.18 23.46
N ALA A 619 -28.88 -6.13 24.36
CA ALA A 619 -29.53 -6.15 25.67
C ALA A 619 -29.07 -4.98 26.55
N TRP A 620 -27.84 -4.51 26.36
CA TRP A 620 -27.24 -3.44 27.13
C TRP A 620 -26.59 -2.41 26.21
N SER A 621 -26.80 -1.13 26.50
CA SER A 621 -26.16 -0.03 25.77
C SER A 621 -25.62 1.04 26.71
N LYS A 622 -24.57 1.72 26.28
CA LYS A 622 -23.94 2.87 26.95
C LYS A 622 -23.57 3.88 25.87
N ASN A 623 -23.96 5.14 26.05
CA ASN A 623 -23.69 6.19 25.08
C ASN A 623 -22.21 6.59 25.04
N CYS A 624 -21.82 7.38 24.04
CA CYS A 624 -20.48 7.96 23.99
C CYS A 624 -20.19 8.81 25.25
N PRO A 625 -18.96 8.78 25.78
CA PRO A 625 -18.58 9.59 26.93
C PRO A 625 -18.89 11.08 26.71
N GLY A 626 -19.47 11.74 27.72
CA GLY A 626 -19.84 13.16 27.66
C GLY A 626 -21.27 13.47 27.19
N GLN A 627 -22.05 12.47 26.77
CA GLN A 627 -23.50 12.62 26.56
C GLN A 627 -24.28 12.49 27.89
N GLN A 628 -25.51 13.01 27.92
CA GLN A 628 -26.33 13.20 29.15
C GLN A 628 -26.66 11.92 29.94
N LYS A 629 -26.27 10.74 29.43
CA LYS A 629 -26.52 9.40 29.96
C LYS A 629 -25.36 8.43 29.66
N ASP A 630 -24.22 8.64 30.31
CA ASP A 630 -23.04 7.75 30.23
C ASP A 630 -23.10 6.62 31.28
N VAL A 631 -24.21 5.88 31.29
CA VAL A 631 -24.45 4.74 32.19
C VAL A 631 -25.05 3.60 31.38
N TRP A 632 -24.71 2.36 31.72
CA TRP A 632 -25.31 1.18 31.11
C TRP A 632 -26.84 1.15 31.32
N GLU A 633 -27.58 1.08 30.21
CA GLU A 633 -29.03 0.93 30.19
C GLU A 633 -29.39 -0.44 29.61
N ARG A 634 -30.23 -1.19 30.31
CA ARG A 634 -30.81 -2.45 29.81
C ARG A 634 -31.99 -2.15 28.90
N ALA A 635 -32.09 -2.84 27.77
CA ALA A 635 -33.18 -2.66 26.82
C ALA A 635 -34.55 -2.92 27.47
N LYS A 636 -35.52 -2.07 27.13
CA LYS A 636 -36.88 -2.12 27.72
C LYS A 636 -37.65 -3.32 27.16
N GLY A 637 -38.45 -3.94 28.02
CA GLY A 637 -39.34 -5.04 27.61
C GLY A 637 -38.69 -6.43 27.53
N LEU A 638 -37.43 -6.57 27.97
CA LEU A 638 -36.77 -7.87 28.06
C LEU A 638 -37.25 -8.70 29.27
N PRO A 639 -37.42 -10.03 29.12
CA PRO A 639 -37.81 -10.92 30.21
C PRO A 639 -36.78 -10.89 31.35
N ASP A 640 -37.21 -11.11 32.60
CA ASP A 640 -36.31 -11.08 33.76
C ASP A 640 -35.24 -12.17 33.68
N SER A 641 -33.97 -11.76 33.60
CA SER A 641 -32.86 -12.69 33.34
C SER A 641 -32.62 -13.67 34.46
N GLN A 642 -32.73 -13.25 35.71
CA GLN A 642 -32.55 -14.13 36.86
C GLN A 642 -33.59 -15.26 36.90
N THR A 643 -34.81 -15.00 36.44
CA THR A 643 -35.88 -15.99 36.42
C THR A 643 -35.66 -17.02 35.32
N TRP A 644 -35.44 -16.60 34.08
CA TRP A 644 -35.36 -17.57 32.97
C TRP A 644 -34.03 -18.33 32.94
N GLN A 645 -32.92 -17.72 33.38
CA GLN A 645 -31.63 -18.41 33.43
C GLN A 645 -31.63 -19.60 34.40
N LYS A 646 -32.37 -19.51 35.51
CA LYS A 646 -32.58 -20.63 36.45
C LYS A 646 -33.27 -21.83 35.80
N VAL A 647 -34.00 -21.62 34.70
CA VAL A 647 -34.65 -22.68 33.94
C VAL A 647 -33.72 -23.22 32.85
N ILE A 648 -33.01 -22.35 32.14
CA ILE A 648 -32.19 -22.74 30.99
C ILE A 648 -30.86 -23.38 31.40
N LYS A 649 -30.17 -22.83 32.41
CA LYS A 649 -28.84 -23.28 32.80
C LYS A 649 -28.80 -24.77 33.17
N PRO A 650 -29.73 -25.31 33.99
CA PRO A 650 -29.74 -26.74 34.29
C PRO A 650 -29.90 -27.63 33.05
N ILE A 651 -30.62 -27.17 32.01
CA ILE A 651 -30.81 -27.92 30.77
C ILE A 651 -29.48 -28.04 29.99
N MET A 652 -28.67 -26.97 30.01
CA MET A 652 -27.35 -26.96 29.37
C MET A 652 -26.29 -27.70 30.21
N ASP A 653 -26.37 -27.62 31.53
CA ASP A 653 -25.45 -28.32 32.44
C ASP A 653 -25.50 -29.85 32.21
N VAL A 654 -26.67 -30.42 31.93
CA VAL A 654 -26.81 -31.85 31.53
C VAL A 654 -25.99 -32.19 30.28
N SER A 655 -25.94 -31.28 29.30
CA SER A 655 -25.13 -31.48 28.10
C SER A 655 -23.63 -31.39 28.40
N THR A 656 -23.23 -30.54 29.35
CA THR A 656 -21.85 -30.46 29.82
C THR A 656 -21.38 -31.74 30.51
N GLU A 657 -22.24 -32.39 31.28
CA GLU A 657 -21.93 -33.69 31.89
C GLU A 657 -21.75 -34.81 30.86
N ARG A 658 -22.49 -34.76 29.75
CA ARG A 658 -22.47 -35.78 28.69
C ARG A 658 -21.34 -35.61 27.69
N VAL A 659 -20.83 -34.39 27.53
CA VAL A 659 -19.84 -34.04 26.50
C VAL A 659 -18.58 -33.51 27.18
N PRO A 660 -17.57 -34.38 27.40
CA PRO A 660 -16.29 -33.96 27.95
C PRO A 660 -15.65 -32.82 27.15
N GLY A 661 -15.13 -31.81 27.87
CA GLY A 661 -14.49 -30.63 27.26
C GLY A 661 -15.45 -29.51 26.86
N SER A 662 -16.76 -29.69 27.03
CA SER A 662 -17.75 -28.61 26.88
C SER A 662 -17.96 -27.85 28.20
N PHE A 663 -18.53 -26.64 28.14
CA PHE A 663 -18.84 -25.84 29.33
C PHE A 663 -20.00 -24.87 29.07
N VAL A 664 -20.66 -24.42 30.14
CA VAL A 664 -21.71 -23.39 30.10
C VAL A 664 -21.14 -22.05 30.57
N GLU A 665 -21.42 -21.00 29.80
CA GLU A 665 -21.15 -19.60 30.11
C GLU A 665 -22.49 -18.90 30.40
N SER A 666 -22.57 -18.17 31.51
CA SER A 666 -23.75 -17.37 31.86
C SER A 666 -23.38 -15.89 31.84
N LYS A 667 -24.01 -15.14 30.94
CA LYS A 667 -23.94 -13.67 30.84
C LYS A 667 -25.17 -13.06 31.53
N SER A 668 -25.24 -11.73 31.59
CA SER A 668 -26.34 -10.99 32.24
C SER A 668 -27.71 -11.30 31.64
N ASP A 669 -27.77 -11.41 30.31
CA ASP A 669 -28.98 -11.64 29.51
C ASP A 669 -28.80 -12.75 28.46
N ALA A 670 -27.82 -13.63 28.63
CA ALA A 670 -27.60 -14.78 27.75
C ALA A 670 -27.03 -16.00 28.50
N VAL A 671 -27.30 -17.21 28.00
CA VAL A 671 -26.63 -18.44 28.46
C VAL A 671 -26.15 -19.22 27.24
N ALA A 672 -24.87 -19.59 27.21
CA ALA A 672 -24.23 -20.24 26.08
C ALA A 672 -23.56 -21.55 26.47
N TRP A 673 -23.77 -22.60 25.69
CA TRP A 673 -23.07 -23.88 25.81
C TRP A 673 -22.01 -24.02 24.72
N HIS A 674 -20.74 -24.11 25.12
CA HIS A 674 -19.58 -24.19 24.25
C HIS A 674 -19.08 -25.63 24.15
N TYR A 675 -18.92 -26.15 22.94
CA TYR A 675 -18.48 -27.53 22.71
C TYR A 675 -17.35 -27.65 21.67
N ARG A 676 -16.67 -26.54 21.37
CA ARG A 676 -15.57 -26.48 20.40
C ARG A 676 -14.35 -27.35 20.77
N MET A 677 -14.14 -27.62 22.06
CA MET A 677 -13.01 -28.40 22.57
C MET A 677 -13.34 -29.90 22.72
N SER A 678 -14.53 -30.32 22.31
CA SER A 678 -15.05 -31.69 22.47
C SER A 678 -14.92 -32.50 21.18
N ASP A 679 -15.04 -33.83 21.30
CA ASP A 679 -15.10 -34.73 20.15
C ASP A 679 -16.29 -34.37 19.24
N ALA A 680 -16.05 -34.29 17.93
CA ALA A 680 -17.04 -33.78 16.99
C ALA A 680 -18.26 -34.69 16.86
N GLY A 681 -18.08 -36.02 16.89
CA GLY A 681 -19.18 -36.97 16.74
C GLY A 681 -20.12 -36.97 17.95
N VAL A 682 -19.54 -36.99 19.16
CA VAL A 682 -20.30 -36.98 20.42
C VAL A 682 -21.01 -35.63 20.62
N ALA A 683 -20.30 -34.52 20.36
CA ALA A 683 -20.86 -33.18 20.58
C ALA A 683 -21.96 -32.83 19.57
N ASP A 684 -21.85 -33.24 18.30
CA ASP A 684 -22.89 -32.95 17.30
C ASP A 684 -24.17 -33.75 17.56
N ALA A 685 -24.08 -34.96 18.12
CA ALA A 685 -25.24 -35.75 18.55
C ALA A 685 -25.94 -35.12 19.77
N GLU A 686 -25.19 -34.76 20.83
CA GLU A 686 -25.77 -34.11 22.01
C GLU A 686 -26.34 -32.73 21.68
N ARG A 687 -25.73 -31.99 20.76
CA ARG A 687 -26.27 -30.71 20.28
C ARG A 687 -27.70 -30.86 19.76
N GLN A 688 -27.98 -31.88 18.94
CA GLN A 688 -29.33 -32.10 18.42
C GLN A 688 -30.34 -32.37 19.54
N ASP A 689 -29.95 -33.13 20.56
CA ASP A 689 -30.78 -33.42 21.74
C ASP A 689 -31.00 -32.16 22.61
N LEU A 690 -29.95 -31.38 22.85
CA LEU A 690 -30.03 -30.09 23.57
C LEU A 690 -30.99 -29.12 22.88
N LEU A 691 -30.92 -28.99 21.55
CA LEU A 691 -31.82 -28.12 20.79
C LEU A 691 -33.28 -28.54 20.94
N GLN A 692 -33.58 -29.84 20.94
CA GLN A 692 -34.95 -30.32 21.18
C GLN A 692 -35.44 -29.99 22.59
N ARG A 693 -34.58 -30.15 23.62
CA ARG A 693 -34.93 -29.80 25.00
C ARG A 693 -35.18 -28.31 25.16
N LEU A 694 -34.29 -27.47 24.63
CA LEU A 694 -34.40 -26.01 24.72
C LEU A 694 -35.65 -25.49 23.99
N ARG A 695 -35.95 -26.00 22.78
CA ARG A 695 -37.11 -25.57 21.97
C ARG A 695 -38.45 -25.71 22.70
N ARG A 696 -38.59 -26.68 23.61
CA ARG A 696 -39.81 -26.89 24.41
C ARG A 696 -40.05 -25.81 25.46
N VAL A 697 -38.99 -25.09 25.84
CA VAL A 697 -39.00 -24.16 27.00
C VAL A 697 -38.89 -22.71 26.55
N VAL A 698 -38.04 -22.41 25.58
CA VAL A 698 -37.70 -21.02 25.19
C VAL A 698 -38.89 -20.21 24.67
N VAL A 699 -39.82 -20.84 23.92
CA VAL A 699 -40.96 -20.14 23.30
C VAL A 699 -41.89 -19.52 24.34
N GLY A 700 -42.15 -20.23 25.44
CA GLY A 700 -43.02 -19.73 26.53
C GLY A 700 -42.36 -18.65 27.39
N LEU A 701 -41.05 -18.47 27.29
CA LEU A 701 -40.26 -17.52 28.09
C LEU A 701 -39.86 -16.25 27.31
N GLY A 702 -40.28 -16.13 26.05
CA GLY A 702 -39.87 -15.00 25.19
C GLY A 702 -38.38 -15.05 24.83
N LEU A 703 -37.80 -16.24 24.74
CA LEU A 703 -36.41 -16.48 24.39
C LEU A 703 -36.27 -17.14 23.01
N MET A 704 -35.11 -16.97 22.39
CA MET A 704 -34.70 -17.64 21.17
C MET A 704 -33.41 -18.43 21.38
N ILE A 705 -33.17 -19.41 20.51
CA ILE A 705 -31.94 -20.19 20.47
C ILE A 705 -31.15 -19.74 19.25
N MET A 706 -29.89 -19.38 19.46
CA MET A 706 -28.92 -19.06 18.42
C MET A 706 -27.92 -20.20 18.29
N GLU A 707 -27.74 -20.69 17.07
CA GLU A 707 -26.77 -21.73 16.74
C GLU A 707 -25.56 -21.07 16.06
N ASN A 708 -24.48 -20.89 16.82
CA ASN A 708 -23.24 -20.29 16.35
C ASN A 708 -22.14 -21.36 16.17
N SER A 709 -20.99 -20.99 15.62
CA SER A 709 -19.93 -21.94 15.25
C SER A 709 -19.34 -22.69 16.47
N LYS A 710 -19.88 -23.88 16.74
CA LYS A 710 -19.59 -24.75 17.91
C LYS A 710 -20.06 -24.18 19.26
N VAL A 711 -21.17 -23.42 19.25
CA VAL A 711 -21.85 -22.86 20.44
C VAL A 711 -23.37 -22.88 20.24
N VAL A 712 -24.13 -23.21 21.29
CA VAL A 712 -25.60 -23.01 21.35
C VAL A 712 -25.89 -21.95 22.41
N GLU A 713 -26.47 -20.83 22.02
CA GLU A 713 -26.74 -19.68 22.90
C GLU A 713 -28.24 -19.42 23.01
N VAL A 714 -28.71 -19.01 24.18
CA VAL A 714 -30.10 -18.64 24.46
C VAL A 714 -30.15 -17.20 24.92
N THR A 715 -30.96 -16.38 24.23
CA THR A 715 -31.13 -14.93 24.45
C THR A 715 -32.60 -14.54 24.32
N PRO A 716 -33.01 -13.34 24.78
CA PRO A 716 -34.35 -12.81 24.50
C PRO A 716 -34.65 -12.66 23.00
N VAL A 717 -35.91 -12.87 22.60
CA VAL A 717 -36.34 -12.71 21.18
C VAL A 717 -36.16 -11.26 20.67
N ALA A 718 -36.22 -10.28 21.58
CA ALA A 718 -36.13 -8.86 21.26
C ALA A 718 -34.70 -8.29 21.27
N THR A 719 -33.67 -9.13 21.30
CA THR A 719 -32.26 -8.69 21.26
C THR A 719 -31.62 -9.09 19.94
N SER A 720 -31.30 -8.09 19.11
CA SER A 720 -30.46 -8.25 17.93
C SER A 720 -29.65 -6.97 17.69
N LYS A 721 -28.47 -7.11 17.08
CA LYS A 721 -27.61 -5.98 16.72
C LYS A 721 -28.39 -4.93 15.91
N GLY A 722 -29.20 -5.39 14.94
CA GLY A 722 -30.09 -4.52 14.14
C GLY A 722 -31.11 -3.73 14.96
N GLN A 723 -31.82 -4.36 15.90
CA GLN A 723 -32.78 -3.64 16.75
C GLN A 723 -32.09 -2.65 17.70
N ALA A 724 -30.89 -2.97 18.16
CA ALA A 724 -30.13 -2.10 19.06
C ALA A 724 -29.70 -0.79 18.38
N VAL A 725 -29.30 -0.85 17.11
CA VAL A 725 -28.82 0.31 16.36
C VAL A 725 -29.94 1.07 15.63
N LEU A 726 -31.10 0.45 15.43
CA LEU A 726 -32.22 1.04 14.67
C LEU A 726 -32.62 2.46 15.14
N PRO A 727 -32.70 2.77 16.45
CA PRO A 727 -32.99 4.14 16.90
C PRO A 727 -31.94 5.17 16.47
N LEU A 728 -30.67 4.78 16.42
CA LEU A 728 -29.56 5.64 16.01
C LEU A 728 -29.59 5.87 14.50
N VAL A 729 -29.75 4.79 13.74
CA VAL A 729 -29.83 4.83 12.27
C VAL A 729 -31.05 5.62 11.79
N SER A 730 -32.19 5.52 12.50
CA SER A 730 -33.44 6.18 12.13
C SER A 730 -33.61 7.59 12.70
N SER A 731 -32.62 8.10 13.43
CA SER A 731 -32.68 9.43 14.07
C SER A 731 -32.79 10.57 13.06
N GLY A 732 -32.21 10.40 11.86
CA GLY A 732 -32.03 11.47 10.87
C GLY A 732 -30.87 12.42 11.19
N ASP A 733 -30.08 12.13 12.23
CA ASP A 733 -29.04 13.03 12.74
C ASP A 733 -27.69 12.93 12.02
N TYR A 734 -27.55 11.98 11.10
CA TYR A 734 -26.29 11.64 10.45
C TYR A 734 -26.41 11.71 8.93
N ASP A 735 -25.47 12.41 8.31
CA ASP A 735 -25.34 12.51 6.85
C ASP A 735 -24.29 11.53 6.28
N PHE A 736 -23.53 10.87 7.15
CA PHE A 736 -22.70 9.71 6.83
C PHE A 736 -22.95 8.58 7.82
N MET A 737 -23.19 7.37 7.32
CA MET A 737 -23.37 6.17 8.15
C MET A 737 -22.55 5.01 7.61
N MET A 738 -21.85 4.30 8.48
CA MET A 738 -21.07 3.12 8.15
C MET A 738 -21.31 1.99 9.18
N ALA A 739 -21.52 0.77 8.71
CA ALA A 739 -21.64 -0.43 9.54
C ALA A 739 -20.66 -1.53 9.09
N LEU A 740 -19.92 -2.10 10.05
CA LEU A 740 -18.89 -3.13 9.82
C LEU A 740 -19.19 -4.36 10.68
N GLY A 741 -19.15 -5.55 10.11
CA GLY A 741 -19.42 -6.81 10.82
C GLY A 741 -18.92 -8.06 10.09
N ASP A 742 -18.70 -9.17 10.77
CA ASP A 742 -18.08 -10.38 10.23
C ASP A 742 -18.94 -11.65 10.34
N ASP A 743 -20.03 -11.64 11.10
CA ASP A 743 -20.81 -12.86 11.35
C ASP A 743 -22.29 -12.73 10.98
N ASP A 744 -23.03 -13.84 11.12
CA ASP A 744 -24.46 -13.89 10.78
C ASP A 744 -25.31 -12.98 11.70
N THR A 745 -24.79 -12.60 12.88
CA THR A 745 -25.51 -11.70 13.80
C THR A 745 -25.49 -10.25 13.29
N ASP A 746 -24.42 -9.86 12.59
CA ASP A 746 -24.26 -8.53 11.96
C ASP A 746 -25.19 -8.30 10.77
N GLU A 747 -25.70 -9.38 10.17
CA GLU A 747 -26.66 -9.29 9.07
C GLU A 747 -27.95 -8.54 9.44
N THR A 748 -28.30 -8.56 10.72
CA THR A 748 -29.42 -7.75 11.25
C THR A 748 -29.07 -6.26 11.30
N MET A 749 -27.81 -5.92 11.58
CA MET A 749 -27.29 -4.55 11.56
C MET A 749 -27.23 -4.01 10.13
N PHE A 750 -26.77 -4.80 9.16
CA PHE A 750 -26.75 -4.36 7.76
C PHE A 750 -28.16 -4.15 7.19
N ALA A 751 -29.13 -4.97 7.61
CA ALA A 751 -30.52 -4.89 7.11
C ALA A 751 -31.27 -3.61 7.50
N VAL A 752 -30.85 -2.92 8.57
CA VAL A 752 -31.50 -1.68 9.02
C VAL A 752 -30.82 -0.41 8.48
N MET A 753 -29.67 -0.55 7.83
CA MET A 753 -28.92 0.58 7.29
C MET A 753 -29.59 1.16 6.03
N PRO A 754 -29.68 2.50 5.89
CA PRO A 754 -30.28 3.13 4.71
C PRO A 754 -29.48 2.81 3.45
N ASP A 755 -30.08 2.99 2.27
CA ASP A 755 -29.43 2.76 0.97
C ASP A 755 -28.22 3.65 0.72
N SER A 756 -28.19 4.84 1.31
CA SER A 756 -27.03 5.74 1.32
C SER A 756 -25.92 5.33 2.29
N GLY A 757 -26.16 4.37 3.19
CA GLY A 757 -25.18 3.94 4.18
C GLY A 757 -24.16 2.94 3.64
N TRP A 758 -22.93 2.98 4.16
CA TRP A 758 -21.90 2.00 3.83
C TRP A 758 -22.02 0.78 4.74
N THR A 759 -22.06 -0.42 4.17
CA THR A 759 -22.15 -1.66 4.95
C THR A 759 -21.11 -2.65 4.46
N PHE A 760 -20.37 -3.23 5.40
CA PHE A 760 -19.22 -4.08 5.11
C PHE A 760 -19.30 -5.41 5.86
N LYS A 761 -19.27 -6.48 5.08
CA LYS A 761 -18.98 -7.83 5.60
C LYS A 761 -17.47 -8.03 5.66
N VAL A 762 -16.93 -8.36 6.82
CA VAL A 762 -15.54 -8.78 6.96
C VAL A 762 -15.45 -10.29 6.72
N GLY A 763 -14.51 -10.70 5.88
CA GLY A 763 -14.29 -12.10 5.53
C GLY A 763 -15.37 -12.70 4.61
N PRO A 764 -15.31 -14.03 4.39
CA PRO A 764 -16.23 -14.73 3.50
C PRO A 764 -17.63 -14.92 4.11
N GLY A 765 -18.58 -15.44 3.33
CA GLY A 765 -19.95 -15.77 3.77
C GLY A 765 -21.02 -15.26 2.80
N GLN A 766 -22.29 -15.58 3.05
CA GLN A 766 -23.39 -14.80 2.46
C GLN A 766 -23.56 -13.52 3.28
N THR A 767 -24.02 -12.43 2.64
CA THR A 767 -24.21 -11.17 3.35
C THR A 767 -25.20 -10.24 2.66
N LYS A 768 -25.96 -9.49 3.46
CA LYS A 768 -26.77 -8.33 3.13
C LYS A 768 -25.95 -7.05 3.08
N ALA A 769 -24.73 -7.04 3.63
CA ALA A 769 -23.81 -5.93 3.42
C ALA A 769 -23.63 -5.66 1.92
N ARG A 770 -23.49 -4.39 1.56
CA ARG A 770 -23.30 -3.95 0.18
C ARG A 770 -21.89 -4.27 -0.30
N LEU A 771 -20.92 -4.15 0.61
CA LEU A 771 -19.51 -4.38 0.34
C LEU A 771 -18.91 -5.45 1.24
N ARG A 772 -17.72 -5.91 0.88
CA ARG A 772 -16.93 -6.93 1.55
C ARG A 772 -15.50 -6.46 1.70
N VAL A 773 -15.01 -6.56 2.92
CA VAL A 773 -13.59 -6.37 3.27
C VAL A 773 -13.01 -7.74 3.62
N GLU A 774 -11.73 -7.94 3.30
CA GLU A 774 -11.06 -9.23 3.45
C GLU A 774 -10.91 -9.66 4.91
N ASP A 775 -10.37 -8.77 5.74
CA ASP A 775 -9.98 -9.08 7.11
C ASP A 775 -10.03 -7.85 8.04
N PRO A 776 -9.84 -8.04 9.35
CA PRO A 776 -9.77 -6.94 10.30
C PRO A 776 -8.66 -5.92 10.04
N VAL A 777 -7.59 -6.31 9.33
CA VAL A 777 -6.49 -5.39 9.02
C VAL A 777 -6.96 -4.35 8.01
N ALA A 778 -7.71 -4.77 6.99
CA ALA A 778 -8.30 -3.89 6.00
C ALA A 778 -9.38 -2.96 6.60
N VAL A 779 -10.14 -3.41 7.60
CA VAL A 779 -11.05 -2.53 8.37
C VAL A 779 -10.26 -1.47 9.14
N ASN A 780 -9.22 -1.88 9.87
CA ASN A 780 -8.39 -0.96 10.63
C ASN A 780 -7.67 0.07 9.73
N LEU A 781 -7.32 -0.33 8.50
CA LEU A 781 -6.80 0.57 7.45
C LEU A 781 -7.79 1.65 7.07
N LEU A 782 -9.01 1.26 6.72
CA LEU A 782 -10.08 2.20 6.35
C LEU A 782 -10.31 3.19 7.49
N MET A 783 -10.43 2.69 8.72
CA MET A 783 -10.62 3.54 9.91
C MET A 783 -9.45 4.51 10.14
N ALA A 784 -8.22 4.09 9.88
CA ALA A 784 -7.03 4.94 10.02
C ALA A 784 -6.97 6.04 8.94
N ASP A 785 -7.34 5.71 7.71
CA ASP A 785 -7.44 6.68 6.62
C ASP A 785 -8.53 7.72 6.91
N LEU A 786 -9.70 7.28 7.39
CA LEU A 786 -10.79 8.16 7.82
C LEU A 786 -10.37 9.08 8.99
N ALA A 787 -9.60 8.57 9.95
CA ALA A 787 -9.10 9.38 11.06
C ALA A 787 -8.12 10.48 10.61
N ALA A 788 -7.34 10.23 9.55
CA ALA A 788 -6.33 11.18 9.07
C ALA A 788 -6.95 12.40 8.33
N GLY A 789 -8.10 12.24 7.68
CA GLY A 789 -8.79 13.31 6.93
C GLY A 789 -9.45 14.39 7.81
N VAL A 790 -9.82 14.07 9.06
CA VAL A 790 -10.66 14.95 9.89
C VAL A 790 -9.93 16.16 10.50
N ALA A 791 -8.64 16.34 10.24
CA ALA A 791 -7.89 17.51 10.69
C ALA A 791 -8.18 18.79 9.86
N GLN A 792 -8.99 18.69 8.80
CA GLN A 792 -9.37 19.82 7.92
C GLN A 792 -10.86 20.16 8.03
N VAL A 793 -11.29 20.78 9.11
CA VAL A 793 -12.48 21.65 9.05
C VAL A 793 -11.97 23.09 9.20
N PRO A 794 -12.06 23.93 8.14
CA PRO A 794 -11.81 25.36 8.28
C PRO A 794 -12.80 25.95 9.27
N SER A 795 -12.30 26.74 10.22
CA SER A 795 -13.14 27.58 11.06
C SER A 795 -13.80 28.66 10.20
N ASP A 796 -14.99 28.39 9.69
CA ASP A 796 -15.92 29.44 9.25
C ASP A 796 -16.42 30.18 10.49
N ASN A 797 -15.60 31.10 11.00
CA ASN A 797 -16.01 32.15 11.93
C ASN A 797 -14.97 33.28 11.97
N ASP A 798 -14.83 33.99 10.86
CA ASP A 798 -14.47 35.41 10.87
C ASP A 798 -15.64 36.19 10.25
N GLY A 799 -16.71 36.28 11.05
CA GLY A 799 -17.87 37.11 10.76
C GLY A 799 -17.54 38.58 10.98
N SER A 800 -16.85 39.19 10.02
CA SER A 800 -16.85 40.65 9.90
C SER A 800 -18.25 41.11 9.49
N SER A 801 -19.07 41.55 10.45
CA SER A 801 -20.24 42.39 10.16
C SER A 801 -19.89 43.87 10.29
N PRO A 802 -20.41 44.74 9.39
CA PRO A 802 -20.01 46.13 9.31
C PRO A 802 -20.66 46.98 10.40
N ALA A 803 -19.91 48.01 10.80
CA ALA A 803 -20.25 49.01 11.81
C ALA A 803 -21.71 49.50 11.79
N ARG A 804 -22.33 49.55 12.98
CA ARG A 804 -23.34 50.57 13.33
C ARG A 804 -23.15 51.02 14.78
N PHE A 805 -23.04 52.33 14.91
CA PHE A 805 -22.98 53.14 16.12
C PHE A 805 -24.18 52.94 17.05
N ALA A 806 -23.94 52.88 18.35
CA ALA A 806 -24.53 53.73 19.38
C ALA A 806 -24.03 53.30 20.78
N ASP A 807 -23.11 54.07 21.36
CA ASP A 807 -22.75 53.99 22.77
C ASP A 807 -23.86 54.62 23.61
N ASP A 808 -24.35 53.87 24.59
CA ASP A 808 -25.23 54.37 25.66
C ASP A 808 -24.36 54.72 26.87
N HIS A 809 -24.39 56.00 27.23
CA HIS A 809 -23.80 56.54 28.45
C HIS A 809 -24.63 56.15 29.68
N THR A 810 -24.03 55.56 30.72
CA THR A 810 -24.27 55.86 32.15
C THR A 810 -23.31 55.03 33.02
N ILE A 811 -22.23 55.64 33.52
CA ILE A 811 -22.06 56.17 34.89
C ILE A 811 -22.22 55.09 35.97
N ILE A 812 -21.07 54.68 36.55
CA ILE A 812 -20.98 54.03 37.85
C ILE A 812 -20.36 55.06 38.80
N ASP A 813 -21.15 55.55 39.75
CA ASP A 813 -20.71 56.10 41.02
C ASP A 813 -21.20 55.12 42.10
N ASP A 814 -20.30 54.55 42.90
CA ASP A 814 -20.27 54.83 44.34
C ASP A 814 -19.09 54.13 45.06
N ALA A 815 -18.26 55.00 45.64
CA ALA A 815 -17.58 54.97 46.95
C ALA A 815 -17.12 53.66 47.60
N GLY A 816 -15.83 53.63 47.95
CA GLY A 816 -15.19 52.73 48.93
C GLY A 816 -13.68 52.75 48.85
#